data_AF-A0A519K7V1-F1
#
_entry.id   AF-A0A519K7V1-F1
#
_cell.length_a   1.000
_cell.length_b   1.000
_cell.length_c   1.000
_cell.angle_alpha   90.00
_cell.angle_beta   90.00
_cell.angle_gamma   90.00
#
_symmetry.space_group_name_H-M   'P 1'
#
loop_
_entity.id
_entity.type
_entity.pdbx_description
1 polymer ?
#
loop_
_entity_poly.entity_id
_entity_poly.type
_entity_poly.pdbx_seq_one_letter_code
_entity_poly.pdbx_strand_id
1 'polypeptide(L)'
;VEEGGFKQYSSNKSKVTPFTDTNANGVLDNIDSLVTANTYSIPDTDGDGTADYLDLDSDNDAMFDVDESNLLNGDGDINGDGFGDGLDSDGDGILDLYDNNNSFFGTNARVFATDTDGDGIANYREIDANFDGVKDILTTLYGSFDANLDGKIDGSVDADEDGILDTFDTNPAAYGSPRDLNRKLFLDFDGRNDYGEAPEMLSSLGKATIMCWIKLNAVGQTYTIIGQDNFKLWFDGATNTLLATAVGGVTTSYATPLSANRWYHVCAVYDGSDAAQKLKIYVNGRLENFNNSSTLSGTLAASATKFTIGKSPNSSSQYLNASIDEIRVFNNALTTDQIQKMVYQEIKQNGTAIRGEIVPKDIEASSWANLIAYYRMDAYKDDVIDNYKTAAIDSGLSTSFARIYNNKVISYQLAPMPFVTTQAGAVDAAVSQNNFVFGNDLYTYDWTILQMKHNINLAYNMSNLGLFVNPSVTLNLTNDNKLQNSWYLKLDGKCDLQGKAQLVQTATSDLDPTSAGYIERDQQGTTNKWNYNYWSSPVGGISSTTNNNNYTVASVMKDGTNAANAQSITWTSGLNGSPTSPITLSSYWIFKFQNVTNAYANWATVGPNGSLLPGQGFTLKGSAAATATQNYVFVGKPHNGDITSPIAANNLNLSGNPYASAIDADQFITDNLGSLTGTIYFWEHYPTNNTHVLAAYQGGYATRTLVGGTPPQKPALISNNGSSTRVPGRFIPVGQGFFVAANTTGGTIKFNNGQRAFVKETDTNSNSMFRHDTHVVDETNIFNNNEDQYVEDTYGRLRIGFDSSNQWHRQLLLGFMDDHATPAYDPGYDAIHFDDQPNDMYFVNGSDKLTIQGDGYFDVTKIYPLGVKTTDPGVVSFNLDAKENFAADQQVYIYDSVTAAYHNITNQKFEIDMPAGTVNDRFSLRFTDGTALGTGEVSLANGFFVSYANANSTINIKNNVADSTVKDVTLYNMLGQMISSWTVETQDQQNIVIPVKNLASGTYIVKLKTTKGDISKKIIIK
;
A
#
# COMPACT_ATOMS: atom_id res chain seq x y z
N VAL A 1 -59.22 -6.77 26.31
CA VAL A 1 -60.33 -7.47 27.04
C VAL A 1 -60.37 -8.94 26.62
N GLU A 2 -59.81 -9.85 27.42
CA GLU A 2 -59.62 -11.27 27.09
C GLU A 2 -60.78 -12.17 27.56
N GLU A 3 -61.61 -12.70 26.66
CA GLU A 3 -62.69 -13.65 27.03
C GLU A 3 -62.66 -15.01 26.31
N GLY A 4 -61.57 -15.35 25.62
CA GLY A 4 -61.47 -16.59 24.87
C GLY A 4 -61.44 -17.90 25.66
N GLY A 5 -60.76 -17.91 26.81
CA GLY A 5 -60.49 -19.12 27.57
C GLY A 5 -61.58 -19.51 28.57
N PHE A 6 -62.49 -18.59 28.93
CA PHE A 6 -63.38 -18.78 30.09
C PHE A 6 -64.52 -19.78 29.87
N LYS A 7 -64.81 -20.13 28.62
CA LYS A 7 -65.91 -21.07 28.28
C LYS A 7 -65.67 -22.48 28.82
N GLN A 8 -64.41 -22.91 28.87
CA GLN A 8 -64.02 -24.21 29.43
C GLN A 8 -64.14 -24.22 30.96
N TYR A 9 -63.76 -23.12 31.61
CA TYR A 9 -63.86 -22.96 33.07
C TYR A 9 -65.30 -22.75 33.57
N SER A 10 -66.21 -22.25 32.72
CA SER A 10 -67.62 -22.09 33.06
C SER A 10 -68.50 -23.30 32.72
N SER A 11 -67.93 -24.42 32.30
CA SER A 11 -68.69 -25.60 31.84
C SER A 11 -69.66 -25.27 30.70
N ASN A 12 -69.26 -24.43 29.74
CA ASN A 12 -70.10 -23.92 28.65
C ASN A 12 -71.32 -23.08 29.10
N LYS A 13 -71.33 -22.52 30.32
CA LYS A 13 -72.45 -21.71 30.82
C LYS A 13 -72.32 -20.21 30.55
N SER A 14 -71.12 -19.72 30.23
CA SER A 14 -70.92 -18.33 29.81
C SER A 14 -71.54 -18.11 28.43
N LYS A 15 -72.42 -17.10 28.32
CA LYS A 15 -72.94 -16.58 27.04
C LYS A 15 -72.30 -15.22 26.82
N VAL A 16 -71.68 -15.03 25.65
CA VAL A 16 -71.28 -13.70 25.18
C VAL A 16 -72.55 -12.93 24.84
N THR A 17 -72.84 -11.88 25.60
CA THR A 17 -73.82 -10.85 25.18
C THR A 17 -73.14 -9.92 24.18
N PRO A 18 -73.87 -9.30 23.24
CA PRO A 18 -73.27 -8.40 22.24
C PRO A 18 -72.39 -7.34 22.91
N PHE A 19 -71.17 -7.21 22.40
CA PHE A 19 -70.18 -6.20 22.79
C PHE A 19 -70.85 -4.82 22.65
N THR A 20 -71.03 -4.12 23.76
CA THR A 20 -71.54 -2.74 23.77
C THR A 20 -70.53 -1.93 24.55
N ASP A 21 -69.78 -1.15 23.80
CA ASP A 21 -68.94 -0.06 24.27
C ASP A 21 -69.58 1.20 23.67
N THR A 22 -70.40 1.89 24.47
CA THR A 22 -71.19 3.02 23.98
C THR A 22 -70.35 4.30 23.90
N ASN A 23 -69.29 4.40 24.70
CA ASN A 23 -68.43 5.59 24.79
C ASN A 23 -67.18 5.48 23.90
N ALA A 24 -66.96 4.33 23.25
CA ALA A 24 -65.85 4.00 22.38
C ALA A 24 -64.48 4.17 23.07
N ASN A 25 -64.42 3.89 24.38
CA ASN A 25 -63.17 3.96 25.14
C ASN A 25 -62.38 2.63 25.11
N GLY A 26 -62.86 1.61 24.39
CA GLY A 26 -62.20 0.29 24.30
C GLY A 26 -62.50 -0.63 25.48
N VAL A 27 -63.33 -0.19 26.43
CA VAL A 27 -63.78 -0.95 27.60
C VAL A 27 -65.26 -1.26 27.46
N LEU A 28 -65.66 -2.47 27.85
CA LEU A 28 -67.08 -2.82 27.86
C LEU A 28 -67.85 -1.97 28.88
N ASP A 29 -69.06 -1.51 28.53
CA ASP A 29 -69.93 -0.71 29.41
C ASP A 29 -70.18 -1.37 30.79
N ASN A 30 -70.10 -2.71 30.87
CA ASN A 30 -70.23 -3.44 32.14
C ASN A 30 -68.99 -3.29 33.04
N ILE A 31 -67.80 -3.22 32.48
CA ILE A 31 -66.54 -2.95 33.18
C ILE A 31 -66.50 -1.48 33.59
N ASP A 32 -66.96 -0.56 32.73
CA ASP A 32 -67.10 0.86 33.10
C ASP A 32 -67.92 1.06 34.38
N SER A 33 -68.98 0.26 34.56
CA SER A 33 -69.81 0.29 35.77
C SER A 33 -69.06 -0.19 37.02
N LEU A 34 -68.11 -1.12 36.87
CA LEU A 34 -67.27 -1.64 37.96
C LEU A 34 -66.12 -0.69 38.31
N VAL A 35 -65.54 -0.04 37.30
CA VAL A 35 -64.53 1.03 37.46
C VAL A 35 -65.15 2.21 38.21
N THR A 36 -66.33 2.66 37.77
CA THR A 36 -67.09 3.73 38.45
C THR A 36 -67.47 3.36 39.89
N ALA A 37 -67.75 2.07 40.15
CA ALA A 37 -68.05 1.56 41.49
C ALA A 37 -66.78 1.30 42.35
N ASN A 38 -65.58 1.54 41.81
CA ASN A 38 -64.29 1.30 42.44
C ASN A 38 -64.10 -0.17 42.89
N THR A 39 -64.74 -1.11 42.17
CA THR A 39 -64.62 -2.57 42.40
C THR A 39 -63.72 -3.25 41.37
N TYR A 40 -63.23 -2.50 40.40
CA TYR A 40 -62.26 -2.92 39.40
C TYR A 40 -61.35 -1.73 39.07
N SER A 41 -60.04 -1.95 39.02
CA SER A 41 -59.06 -0.96 38.57
C SER A 41 -58.50 -1.41 37.22
N ILE A 42 -58.52 -0.52 36.24
CA ILE A 42 -57.80 -0.74 35.00
C ILE A 42 -56.30 -0.50 35.31
N PRO A 43 -55.40 -1.42 34.91
CA PRO A 43 -53.96 -1.19 35.01
C PRO A 43 -53.52 0.06 34.25
N ASP A 44 -52.62 0.80 34.89
CA ASP A 44 -51.90 1.98 34.43
C ASP A 44 -50.54 1.85 35.16
N THR A 45 -49.60 1.20 34.48
CA THR A 45 -48.37 0.70 35.05
C THR A 45 -47.37 1.83 35.28
N ASP A 46 -47.31 2.80 34.37
CA ASP A 46 -46.38 3.90 34.46
C ASP A 46 -46.90 5.12 35.26
N GLY A 47 -48.22 5.25 35.39
CA GLY A 47 -48.92 6.28 36.15
C GLY A 47 -49.16 7.59 35.40
N ASP A 48 -49.09 7.60 34.07
CA ASP A 48 -49.25 8.79 33.24
C ASP A 48 -50.73 9.21 33.03
N GLY A 49 -51.67 8.29 33.30
CA GLY A 49 -53.11 8.48 33.17
C GLY A 49 -53.73 7.85 31.92
N THR A 50 -52.91 7.33 31.02
CA THR A 50 -53.24 6.38 29.97
C THR A 50 -53.31 4.99 30.59
N ALA A 51 -54.15 4.11 30.05
CA ALA A 51 -54.27 2.76 30.59
C ALA A 51 -53.49 1.79 29.70
N ASP A 52 -52.83 0.78 30.27
CA ASP A 52 -51.98 -0.22 29.59
C ASP A 52 -52.59 -0.93 28.35
N TYR A 53 -53.89 -0.78 28.07
CA TYR A 53 -54.53 -1.37 26.87
C TYR A 53 -54.70 -0.36 25.72
N LEU A 54 -54.40 0.91 25.97
CA LEU A 54 -54.38 2.03 25.02
C LEU A 54 -52.97 2.64 24.89
N ASP A 55 -52.15 2.43 25.91
CA ASP A 55 -50.73 2.77 25.91
C ASP A 55 -49.94 1.77 25.05
N LEU A 56 -48.96 2.23 24.27
CA LEU A 56 -48.09 1.38 23.47
C LEU A 56 -46.78 1.03 24.19
N ASP A 57 -46.45 1.72 25.29
CA ASP A 57 -45.26 1.51 26.14
C ASP A 57 -45.68 1.64 27.62
N SER A 58 -46.30 0.58 28.15
CA SER A 58 -47.02 0.58 29.42
C SER A 58 -46.13 0.86 30.65
N ASP A 59 -44.81 0.67 30.58
CA ASP A 59 -43.88 0.97 31.68
C ASP A 59 -42.95 2.16 31.42
N ASN A 60 -43.01 2.72 30.22
CA ASN A 60 -42.39 3.94 29.74
C ASN A 60 -40.87 3.85 29.68
N ASP A 61 -40.37 2.71 29.23
CA ASP A 61 -38.95 2.39 29.11
C ASP A 61 -38.40 2.57 27.67
N ALA A 62 -39.22 3.12 26.78
CA ALA A 62 -38.96 3.34 25.36
C ALA A 62 -38.83 2.05 24.52
N MET A 63 -39.40 0.95 24.99
CA MET A 63 -39.69 -0.27 24.23
C MET A 63 -41.21 -0.44 24.12
N PHE A 64 -41.69 -0.87 22.96
CA PHE A 64 -43.13 -1.05 22.79
C PHE A 64 -43.61 -2.37 23.37
N ASP A 65 -44.81 -2.35 23.94
CA ASP A 65 -45.50 -3.51 24.50
C ASP A 65 -45.55 -4.69 23.52
N VAL A 66 -45.78 -4.40 22.24
CA VAL A 66 -45.87 -5.41 21.17
C VAL A 66 -44.53 -6.16 21.00
N ASP A 67 -43.41 -5.45 21.11
CA ASP A 67 -42.06 -6.00 20.97
C ASP A 67 -41.64 -6.78 22.22
N GLU A 68 -41.94 -6.25 23.39
CA GLU A 68 -41.60 -6.84 24.68
C GLU A 68 -42.46 -8.05 25.06
N SER A 69 -43.74 -8.05 24.63
CA SER A 69 -44.61 -9.21 24.78
C SER A 69 -43.97 -10.47 24.20
N ASN A 70 -43.10 -10.28 23.19
CA ASN A 70 -42.40 -11.31 22.42
C ASN A 70 -43.37 -12.39 21.89
N LEU A 71 -44.66 -12.04 21.76
CA LEU A 71 -45.67 -12.87 21.13
C LEU A 71 -45.35 -12.94 19.64
N LEU A 72 -45.05 -14.16 19.17
CA LEU A 72 -44.55 -14.38 17.82
C LEU A 72 -43.32 -13.51 17.49
N ASN A 73 -42.52 -13.11 18.48
CA ASN A 73 -41.37 -12.21 18.36
C ASN A 73 -41.70 -10.79 17.84
N GLY A 74 -42.85 -10.23 18.21
CA GLY A 74 -43.21 -8.84 17.87
C GLY A 74 -43.62 -8.62 16.40
N ASP A 75 -43.91 -9.69 15.66
CA ASP A 75 -44.21 -9.67 14.21
C ASP A 75 -45.49 -8.90 13.82
N GLY A 76 -46.24 -8.36 14.78
CA GLY A 76 -47.47 -7.61 14.56
C GLY A 76 -47.28 -6.14 14.25
N ASP A 77 -46.09 -5.58 14.50
CA ASP A 77 -45.72 -4.20 14.20
C ASP A 77 -44.61 -4.22 13.13
N ILE A 78 -44.96 -3.89 11.90
CA ILE A 78 -44.09 -4.09 10.73
C ILE A 78 -43.23 -2.84 10.49
N ASN A 79 -43.78 -1.64 10.64
CA ASN A 79 -43.09 -0.35 10.43
C ASN A 79 -42.30 0.10 11.67
N GLY A 80 -42.63 -0.41 12.86
CA GLY A 80 -41.94 -0.07 14.10
C GLY A 80 -42.52 1.14 14.82
N ASP A 81 -43.84 1.35 14.75
CA ASP A 81 -44.56 2.41 15.45
C ASP A 81 -45.33 1.91 16.68
N GLY A 82 -45.12 0.65 17.08
CA GLY A 82 -45.78 0.04 18.23
C GLY A 82 -47.25 -0.35 17.97
N PHE A 83 -47.82 0.14 16.87
CA PHE A 83 -49.18 -0.17 16.46
C PHE A 83 -49.24 -1.40 15.56
N GLY A 84 -50.38 -2.09 15.59
CA GLY A 84 -50.57 -3.32 14.82
C GLY A 84 -50.72 -3.11 13.31
N ASP A 85 -49.77 -3.60 12.54
CA ASP A 85 -49.76 -3.64 11.07
C ASP A 85 -50.34 -4.96 10.53
N GLY A 86 -51.66 -5.01 10.34
CA GLY A 86 -52.26 -6.24 9.83
C GLY A 86 -53.75 -6.15 9.52
N LEU A 87 -54.30 -7.29 9.11
CA LEU A 87 -55.75 -7.46 9.05
C LEU A 87 -56.27 -7.80 10.45
N ASP A 88 -57.34 -7.13 10.83
CA ASP A 88 -58.26 -7.56 11.88
C ASP A 88 -59.58 -7.86 11.16
N SER A 89 -59.83 -9.15 10.91
CA SER A 89 -60.92 -9.56 10.02
C SER A 89 -62.30 -9.39 10.63
N ASP A 90 -62.44 -9.38 11.96
CA ASP A 90 -63.74 -9.25 12.63
C ASP A 90 -63.91 -7.95 13.43
N GLY A 91 -62.86 -7.13 13.49
CA GLY A 91 -62.89 -5.76 14.00
C GLY A 91 -62.91 -5.70 15.52
N ASP A 92 -62.32 -6.69 16.19
CA ASP A 92 -62.30 -6.80 17.65
C ASP A 92 -61.07 -6.16 18.31
N GLY A 93 -60.15 -5.62 17.50
CA GLY A 93 -58.92 -4.99 17.95
C GLY A 93 -57.72 -5.93 18.08
N ILE A 94 -57.84 -7.21 17.70
CA ILE A 94 -56.75 -8.18 17.71
C ILE A 94 -56.39 -8.52 16.26
N LEU A 95 -55.13 -8.32 15.87
CA LEU A 95 -54.69 -8.71 14.54
C LEU A 95 -54.91 -10.21 14.30
N ASP A 96 -55.29 -10.57 13.08
CA ASP A 96 -55.43 -11.95 12.58
C ASP A 96 -54.18 -12.82 12.85
N LEU A 97 -53.02 -12.19 13.05
CA LEU A 97 -51.76 -12.84 13.43
C LEU A 97 -51.80 -13.41 14.86
N TYR A 98 -52.45 -12.69 15.78
CA TYR A 98 -52.61 -13.03 17.19
C TYR A 98 -53.98 -13.64 17.51
N ASP A 99 -54.95 -13.46 16.61
CA ASP A 99 -56.28 -14.02 16.72
C ASP A 99 -56.37 -15.42 16.07
N ASN A 100 -56.92 -16.37 16.82
CA ASN A 100 -57.20 -17.73 16.33
C ASN A 100 -58.71 -17.96 16.11
N ASN A 101 -59.49 -16.89 16.02
CA ASN A 101 -60.94 -16.86 15.83
C ASN A 101 -61.44 -15.67 14.99
N ASN A 102 -60.95 -15.53 13.77
CA ASN A 102 -61.14 -14.37 12.89
C ASN A 102 -62.58 -14.18 12.34
N SER A 103 -63.57 -14.81 12.95
CA SER A 103 -64.99 -14.76 12.57
C SER A 103 -65.89 -14.25 13.69
N PHE A 104 -65.37 -14.13 14.92
CA PHE A 104 -66.11 -13.66 16.09
C PHE A 104 -65.14 -13.03 17.09
N PHE A 105 -65.46 -11.81 17.53
CA PHE A 105 -64.78 -11.10 18.62
C PHE A 105 -64.21 -12.02 19.71
N GLY A 106 -62.90 -11.92 19.89
CA GLY A 106 -62.05 -12.59 20.87
C GLY A 106 -61.40 -13.88 20.36
N THR A 107 -60.21 -14.17 20.86
CA THR A 107 -59.48 -15.44 20.62
C THR A 107 -60.20 -16.67 21.22
N ASN A 108 -59.97 -17.89 20.72
CA ASN A 108 -60.38 -19.16 21.34
C ASN A 108 -59.48 -19.62 22.49
N ALA A 109 -58.25 -19.10 22.58
CA ALA A 109 -57.26 -19.49 23.59
C ALA A 109 -56.34 -18.32 23.92
N ARG A 110 -56.19 -18.03 25.22
CA ARG A 110 -55.33 -16.97 25.73
C ARG A 110 -53.86 -17.39 25.61
N VAL A 111 -53.08 -16.62 24.85
CA VAL A 111 -51.62 -16.69 24.86
C VAL A 111 -51.15 -15.59 25.79
N PHE A 112 -50.32 -15.93 26.78
CA PHE A 112 -49.76 -14.94 27.70
C PHE A 112 -48.54 -14.29 27.05
N ALA A 113 -48.40 -12.98 27.25
CA ALA A 113 -47.17 -12.26 26.97
C ALA A 113 -46.01 -12.90 27.76
N THR A 114 -44.79 -12.66 27.29
CA THR A 114 -43.59 -13.19 27.93
C THR A 114 -43.40 -12.59 29.32
N ASP A 115 -42.99 -13.44 30.24
CA ASP A 115 -42.61 -13.14 31.63
C ASP A 115 -41.22 -13.80 31.79
N THR A 116 -40.18 -12.98 31.69
CA THR A 116 -38.80 -13.47 31.51
C THR A 116 -38.19 -13.97 32.82
N ASP A 117 -38.50 -13.32 33.94
CA ASP A 117 -37.99 -13.69 35.25
C ASP A 117 -38.92 -14.66 36.03
N GLY A 118 -40.17 -14.83 35.58
CA GLY A 118 -41.15 -15.77 36.09
C GLY A 118 -41.89 -15.29 37.34
N ASP A 119 -41.93 -13.98 37.60
CA ASP A 119 -42.57 -13.41 38.79
C ASP A 119 -44.10 -13.23 38.67
N GLY A 120 -44.62 -13.38 37.44
CA GLY A 120 -46.03 -13.27 37.10
C GLY A 120 -46.47 -11.91 36.58
N ILE A 121 -45.56 -10.94 36.46
CA ILE A 121 -45.71 -9.72 35.66
C ILE A 121 -45.19 -10.03 34.24
N ALA A 122 -45.74 -9.35 33.24
CA ALA A 122 -45.30 -9.53 31.86
C ALA A 122 -44.25 -8.46 31.55
N ASN A 123 -43.27 -8.79 30.70
CA ASN A 123 -42.11 -7.94 30.41
C ASN A 123 -42.48 -6.48 30.13
N TYR A 124 -43.52 -6.23 29.30
CA TYR A 124 -43.98 -4.88 28.92
C TYR A 124 -44.51 -4.00 30.08
N ARG A 125 -44.45 -4.50 31.31
CA ARG A 125 -44.88 -3.81 32.53
C ARG A 125 -43.75 -3.73 33.54
N GLU A 126 -42.53 -4.03 33.12
CA GLU A 126 -41.35 -4.19 33.94
C GLU A 126 -40.13 -3.54 33.29
N ILE A 127 -39.72 -2.40 33.87
CA ILE A 127 -38.48 -1.68 33.56
C ILE A 127 -37.15 -2.51 33.65
N ASP A 128 -37.21 -3.78 34.06
CA ASP A 128 -36.09 -4.72 34.21
C ASP A 128 -36.63 -6.16 34.12
N ALA A 129 -37.17 -6.52 32.97
CA ALA A 129 -37.90 -7.74 32.68
C ALA A 129 -37.11 -9.03 33.01
N ASN A 130 -35.77 -8.99 32.98
CA ASN A 130 -34.92 -10.15 33.25
C ASN A 130 -34.30 -10.15 34.67
N PHE A 131 -34.54 -9.09 35.45
CA PHE A 131 -34.04 -8.86 36.80
C PHE A 131 -32.51 -9.00 36.95
N ASP A 132 -31.74 -8.60 35.93
CA ASP A 132 -30.28 -8.65 35.94
C ASP A 132 -29.63 -7.37 36.53
N GLY A 133 -30.45 -6.35 36.79
CA GLY A 133 -30.05 -5.07 37.37
C GLY A 133 -29.64 -4.02 36.34
N VAL A 134 -29.76 -4.31 35.04
CA VAL A 134 -29.70 -3.35 33.94
C VAL A 134 -31.13 -3.07 33.47
N LYS A 135 -31.55 -1.80 33.53
CA LYS A 135 -32.86 -1.38 33.04
C LYS A 135 -32.97 -1.57 31.53
N ASP A 136 -34.13 -1.99 31.06
CA ASP A 136 -34.35 -2.36 29.66
C ASP A 136 -34.11 -1.17 28.72
N ILE A 137 -34.55 0.05 29.10
CA ILE A 137 -34.21 1.31 28.42
C ILE A 137 -32.70 1.52 28.15
N LEU A 138 -31.81 1.00 29.00
CA LEU A 138 -30.35 1.14 28.82
C LEU A 138 -29.81 0.26 27.68
N THR A 139 -30.60 -0.69 27.21
CA THR A 139 -30.30 -1.55 26.06
C THR A 139 -30.73 -0.93 24.72
N THR A 140 -31.54 0.14 24.75
CA THR A 140 -32.08 0.83 23.58
C THR A 140 -31.22 2.03 23.14
N LEU A 141 -31.63 2.71 22.06
CA LEU A 141 -31.02 3.98 21.63
C LEU A 141 -31.42 5.18 22.51
N TYR A 142 -32.34 4.98 23.47
CA TYR A 142 -32.93 6.01 24.30
C TYR A 142 -32.44 6.00 25.75
N GLY A 143 -31.56 5.09 26.16
CA GLY A 143 -30.97 5.05 27.50
C GLY A 143 -30.33 6.35 28.01
N SER A 144 -29.95 7.29 27.13
CA SER A 144 -29.49 8.62 27.55
C SER A 144 -30.59 9.58 28.01
N PHE A 145 -31.86 9.25 27.74
CA PHE A 145 -33.04 9.99 28.17
C PHE A 145 -33.53 9.55 29.55
N ASP A 146 -33.02 8.46 30.13
CA ASP A 146 -33.14 8.16 31.56
C ASP A 146 -31.96 8.80 32.32
N ALA A 147 -32.05 10.10 32.57
CA ALA A 147 -30.98 10.83 33.26
C ALA A 147 -30.98 10.56 34.77
N ASN A 148 -32.09 10.07 35.32
CA ASN A 148 -32.27 9.83 36.74
C ASN A 148 -31.98 8.36 37.15
N LEU A 149 -31.86 7.46 36.16
CA LEU A 149 -31.58 6.03 36.26
C LEU A 149 -32.68 5.22 36.97
N ASP A 150 -33.94 5.60 36.82
CA ASP A 150 -35.09 4.87 37.37
C ASP A 150 -35.67 3.82 36.40
N GLY A 151 -35.15 3.75 35.17
CA GLY A 151 -35.61 2.82 34.13
C GLY A 151 -36.71 3.37 33.24
N LYS A 152 -37.16 4.61 33.47
CA LYS A 152 -38.16 5.28 32.64
C LYS A 152 -37.56 6.42 31.84
N ILE A 153 -38.20 6.77 30.75
CA ILE A 153 -37.77 7.91 29.96
C ILE A 153 -38.10 9.24 30.67
N ASP A 154 -37.13 10.16 30.77
CA ASP A 154 -37.38 11.48 31.34
C ASP A 154 -38.04 12.41 30.30
N GLY A 155 -39.32 12.71 30.50
CA GLY A 155 -40.07 13.65 29.67
C GLY A 155 -41.48 13.91 30.19
N SER A 156 -42.23 14.78 29.52
CA SER A 156 -43.62 15.05 29.90
C SER A 156 -44.47 15.58 28.75
N VAL A 157 -43.98 15.47 27.51
CA VAL A 157 -44.69 15.94 26.32
C VAL A 157 -44.76 14.76 25.37
N ASP A 158 -45.94 14.17 25.37
CA ASP A 158 -46.46 13.15 24.47
C ASP A 158 -47.87 13.66 24.15
N ALA A 159 -48.07 14.17 22.94
CA ALA A 159 -49.27 14.91 22.58
C ALA A 159 -50.47 14.00 22.27
N ASP A 160 -50.21 12.76 21.89
CA ASP A 160 -51.17 11.75 21.47
C ASP A 160 -51.27 10.54 22.39
N GLU A 161 -50.52 10.56 23.50
CA GLU A 161 -50.60 9.60 24.60
C GLU A 161 -50.31 8.17 24.10
N ASP A 162 -49.26 8.04 23.28
CA ASP A 162 -48.84 6.79 22.64
C ASP A 162 -47.61 6.14 23.29
N GLY A 163 -47.15 6.71 24.41
CA GLY A 163 -46.01 6.19 25.17
C GLY A 163 -44.66 6.71 24.67
N ILE A 164 -44.64 7.61 23.67
CA ILE A 164 -43.42 8.13 23.06
C ILE A 164 -43.34 9.65 23.24
N LEU A 165 -42.15 10.16 23.58
CA LEU A 165 -41.97 11.61 23.66
C LEU A 165 -41.92 12.26 22.27
N ASP A 166 -42.67 13.36 22.09
CA ASP A 166 -42.72 14.24 20.90
C ASP A 166 -41.34 14.60 20.31
N THR A 167 -40.29 14.59 21.14
CA THR A 167 -38.94 14.99 20.76
C THR A 167 -38.24 14.04 19.79
N PHE A 168 -38.67 12.79 19.74
CA PHE A 168 -38.13 11.76 18.83
C PHE A 168 -39.24 10.89 18.21
N ASP A 169 -40.49 11.21 18.49
CA ASP A 169 -41.61 10.70 17.73
C ASP A 169 -41.66 11.34 16.33
N THR A 170 -41.91 10.48 15.34
CA THR A 170 -42.02 10.83 13.94
C THR A 170 -43.39 11.42 13.57
N ASN A 171 -44.41 11.27 14.43
CA ASN A 171 -45.74 11.84 14.20
C ASN A 171 -46.44 12.26 15.52
N PRO A 172 -46.10 13.42 16.12
CA PRO A 172 -46.57 13.85 17.45
C PRO A 172 -48.02 14.36 17.49
N ALA A 173 -48.88 13.77 16.68
CA ALA A 173 -50.29 14.09 16.57
C ALA A 173 -51.14 12.83 16.32
N ALA A 174 -50.52 11.66 16.18
CA ALA A 174 -51.14 10.33 16.06
C ALA A 174 -50.01 9.29 16.03
N TYR A 175 -50.26 8.09 16.55
CA TYR A 175 -49.26 7.00 16.69
C TYR A 175 -48.11 7.03 15.69
N GLY A 176 -46.92 7.26 16.22
CA GLY A 176 -45.71 7.39 15.44
C GLY A 176 -44.60 6.47 15.94
N SER A 177 -43.49 6.47 15.21
CA SER A 177 -42.33 5.65 15.55
C SER A 177 -41.29 6.48 16.29
N PRO A 178 -40.56 5.90 17.27
CA PRO A 178 -39.45 6.58 17.92
C PRO A 178 -38.23 6.74 16.98
N ARG A 179 -38.32 6.20 15.75
CA ARG A 179 -37.27 6.22 14.72
C ARG A 179 -37.10 7.57 14.03
N ASP A 180 -37.05 8.68 14.78
CA ASP A 180 -36.52 9.97 14.30
C ASP A 180 -35.01 10.08 14.58
N LEU A 181 -34.22 9.37 13.78
CA LEU A 181 -32.79 9.16 14.05
C LEU A 181 -31.93 9.90 13.04
N ASN A 182 -30.81 10.48 13.51
CA ASN A 182 -29.74 11.04 12.67
C ASN A 182 -28.39 10.95 13.41
N ARG A 183 -27.82 9.74 13.46
CA ARG A 183 -26.59 9.40 14.19
C ARG A 183 -25.96 8.13 13.60
N LYS A 184 -24.74 7.77 14.01
CA LYS A 184 -24.01 6.63 13.43
C LYS A 184 -24.56 5.28 13.90
N LEU A 185 -25.25 4.54 13.02
CA LEU A 185 -25.96 3.30 13.39
C LEU A 185 -25.70 2.16 12.39
N PHE A 186 -26.12 0.96 12.76
CA PHE A 186 -26.26 -0.21 11.89
C PHE A 186 -27.64 -0.85 12.11
N LEU A 187 -28.07 -1.68 11.16
CA LEU A 187 -29.35 -2.39 11.21
C LEU A 187 -29.12 -3.90 11.38
N ASP A 188 -29.77 -4.53 12.36
CA ASP A 188 -29.69 -5.99 12.57
C ASP A 188 -30.86 -6.73 11.89
N PHE A 189 -30.58 -7.94 11.42
CA PHE A 189 -31.56 -8.84 10.81
C PHE A 189 -31.52 -10.20 11.51
N ASP A 190 -32.68 -10.71 11.90
CA ASP A 190 -32.83 -11.90 12.75
C ASP A 190 -32.90 -13.25 12.01
N GLY A 191 -33.06 -13.22 10.68
CA GLY A 191 -33.17 -14.40 9.82
C GLY A 191 -34.58 -14.96 9.63
N ARG A 192 -35.62 -14.31 10.15
CA ARG A 192 -37.02 -14.78 10.06
C ARG A 192 -37.83 -14.04 9.01
N ASN A 193 -37.92 -12.71 9.11
CA ASN A 193 -38.82 -11.88 8.31
C ASN A 193 -38.36 -10.41 8.18
N ASP A 194 -37.18 -10.05 8.69
CA ASP A 194 -36.58 -8.73 8.54
C ASP A 194 -36.10 -8.47 7.12
N TYR A 195 -36.48 -7.33 6.52
CA TYR A 195 -35.95 -6.92 5.22
C TYR A 195 -36.12 -5.43 4.95
N GLY A 196 -35.27 -4.89 4.07
CA GLY A 196 -35.48 -3.60 3.44
C GLY A 196 -35.82 -3.74 1.95
N GLU A 197 -36.58 -2.78 1.40
CA GLU A 197 -36.80 -2.65 -0.04
C GLU A 197 -36.67 -1.21 -0.51
N ALA A 198 -36.07 -1.03 -1.68
CA ALA A 198 -36.02 0.23 -2.41
C ALA A 198 -36.54 0.02 -3.85
N PRO A 199 -36.88 1.11 -4.56
CA PRO A 199 -37.19 1.02 -5.98
C PRO A 199 -36.10 0.31 -6.80
N GLU A 200 -36.52 -0.23 -7.95
CA GLU A 200 -35.64 -0.82 -8.96
C GLU A 200 -34.55 0.18 -9.39
N MET A 201 -33.27 -0.23 -9.39
CA MET A 201 -32.15 0.68 -9.69
C MET A 201 -31.02 0.08 -10.55
N LEU A 202 -31.04 -1.22 -10.84
CA LEU A 202 -29.94 -1.94 -11.52
C LEU A 202 -30.23 -2.30 -12.98
N SER A 203 -31.45 -2.06 -13.47
CA SER A 203 -31.85 -2.41 -14.84
C SER A 203 -31.08 -1.63 -15.90
N SER A 204 -30.73 -2.31 -16.99
CA SER A 204 -30.07 -1.74 -18.17
C SER A 204 -28.69 -1.11 -17.92
N LEU A 205 -28.09 -1.35 -16.75
CA LEU A 205 -26.74 -0.88 -16.46
C LEU A 205 -25.69 -1.78 -17.13
N GLY A 206 -24.79 -1.19 -17.92
CA GLY A 206 -23.62 -1.89 -18.47
C GLY A 206 -22.53 -2.19 -17.44
N LYS A 207 -22.57 -1.45 -16.33
CA LYS A 207 -21.63 -1.53 -15.22
C LYS A 207 -22.36 -1.25 -13.92
N ALA A 208 -22.01 -1.96 -12.87
CA ALA A 208 -22.59 -1.73 -11.55
C ALA A 208 -21.62 -2.16 -10.44
N THR A 209 -21.72 -1.51 -9.29
CA THR A 209 -21.04 -1.95 -8.07
C THR A 209 -22.03 -1.89 -6.91
N ILE A 210 -22.11 -2.96 -6.12
CA ILE A 210 -22.83 -3.00 -4.84
C ILE A 210 -21.86 -3.37 -3.74
N MET A 211 -21.88 -2.65 -2.63
CA MET A 211 -20.99 -2.88 -1.50
C MET A 211 -21.65 -2.52 -0.18
N CYS A 212 -21.29 -3.21 0.90
CA CYS A 212 -21.75 -2.92 2.26
C CYS A 212 -20.82 -3.59 3.29
N TRP A 213 -21.00 -3.23 4.56
CA TRP A 213 -20.48 -3.99 5.69
C TRP A 213 -21.53 -4.99 6.17
N ILE A 214 -21.09 -6.19 6.55
CA ILE A 214 -21.91 -7.24 7.16
C ILE A 214 -21.24 -7.83 8.39
N LYS A 215 -22.02 -8.19 9.41
CA LYS A 215 -21.59 -9.02 10.53
C LYS A 215 -22.58 -10.17 10.69
N LEU A 216 -22.18 -11.37 10.28
CA LEU A 216 -23.05 -12.54 10.37
C LEU A 216 -23.32 -12.89 11.84
N ASN A 217 -24.59 -12.99 12.23
CA ASN A 217 -24.97 -13.42 13.58
C ASN A 217 -24.90 -14.95 13.68
N ALA A 218 -25.26 -15.65 12.60
CA ALA A 218 -25.10 -17.09 12.45
C ALA A 218 -24.66 -17.47 11.03
N VAL A 219 -24.02 -18.65 10.92
CA VAL A 219 -23.65 -19.28 9.65
C VAL A 219 -24.50 -20.53 9.42
N GLY A 220 -24.43 -21.13 8.24
CA GLY A 220 -25.17 -22.35 7.91
C GLY A 220 -26.50 -22.13 7.18
N GLN A 221 -26.99 -20.89 7.10
CA GLN A 221 -28.21 -20.54 6.38
C GLN A 221 -27.91 -19.77 5.10
N THR A 222 -28.76 -19.94 4.08
CA THR A 222 -28.61 -19.26 2.79
C THR A 222 -29.54 -18.07 2.73
N TYR A 223 -28.98 -16.89 2.43
CA TYR A 223 -29.73 -15.64 2.34
C TYR A 223 -29.11 -14.67 1.34
N THR A 224 -29.94 -13.77 0.79
CA THR A 224 -29.45 -12.64 -0.01
C THR A 224 -29.12 -11.49 0.93
N ILE A 225 -27.94 -10.90 0.74
CA ILE A 225 -27.47 -9.77 1.54
C ILE A 225 -28.08 -8.49 0.98
N ILE A 226 -27.79 -8.21 -0.30
CA ILE A 226 -28.28 -7.02 -1.02
C ILE A 226 -28.37 -7.30 -2.52
N GLY A 227 -29.33 -6.66 -3.21
CA GLY A 227 -29.36 -6.57 -4.66
C GLY A 227 -30.72 -6.84 -5.30
N GLN A 228 -30.69 -7.22 -6.57
CA GLN A 228 -31.86 -7.59 -7.39
C GLN A 228 -31.64 -8.96 -8.04
N ASP A 229 -32.68 -9.51 -8.67
CA ASP A 229 -32.58 -10.80 -9.38
C ASP A 229 -31.52 -10.82 -10.50
N ASN A 230 -31.27 -9.67 -11.12
CA ASN A 230 -30.29 -9.48 -12.19
C ASN A 230 -28.84 -9.29 -11.71
N PHE A 231 -28.64 -8.76 -10.49
CA PHE A 231 -27.34 -8.54 -9.86
C PHE A 231 -27.45 -8.47 -8.33
N LYS A 232 -26.82 -9.41 -7.61
CA LYS A 232 -26.89 -9.49 -6.14
C LYS A 232 -25.67 -10.10 -5.47
N LEU A 233 -25.47 -9.72 -4.21
CA LEU A 233 -24.60 -10.37 -3.24
C LEU A 233 -25.43 -11.27 -2.32
N TRP A 234 -24.98 -12.50 -2.10
CA TRP A 234 -25.65 -13.46 -1.25
C TRP A 234 -24.66 -14.40 -0.56
N PHE A 235 -25.11 -15.05 0.50
CA PHE A 235 -24.31 -15.97 1.31
C PHE A 235 -24.87 -17.39 1.16
N ASP A 236 -24.00 -18.34 0.85
CA ASP A 236 -24.36 -19.76 0.80
C ASP A 236 -24.07 -20.41 2.16
N GLY A 237 -25.14 -20.79 2.86
CA GLY A 237 -25.04 -21.47 4.15
C GLY A 237 -24.47 -22.89 4.08
N ALA A 238 -24.53 -23.55 2.92
CA ALA A 238 -23.99 -24.90 2.81
C ALA A 238 -22.45 -24.92 2.86
N THR A 239 -21.82 -23.88 2.32
CA THR A 239 -20.36 -23.73 2.27
C THR A 239 -19.83 -22.61 3.16
N ASN A 240 -20.73 -21.81 3.75
CA ASN A 240 -20.45 -20.57 4.46
C ASN A 240 -19.66 -19.55 3.63
N THR A 241 -19.92 -19.50 2.32
CA THR A 241 -19.17 -18.62 1.40
C THR A 241 -20.01 -17.46 0.89
N LEU A 242 -19.32 -16.38 0.50
CA LEU A 242 -19.92 -15.22 -0.14
C LEU A 242 -19.95 -15.41 -1.66
N LEU A 243 -21.07 -15.06 -2.29
CA LEU A 243 -21.26 -15.13 -3.74
C LEU A 243 -21.81 -13.84 -4.31
N ALA A 244 -21.42 -13.55 -5.54
CA ALA A 244 -22.07 -12.55 -6.39
C ALA A 244 -22.68 -13.24 -7.61
N THR A 245 -23.86 -12.81 -8.03
CA THR A 245 -24.55 -13.32 -9.22
C THR A 245 -24.85 -12.18 -10.16
N ALA A 246 -24.61 -12.35 -11.45
CA ALA A 246 -25.02 -11.42 -12.49
C ALA A 246 -25.45 -12.18 -13.76
N VAL A 247 -26.13 -11.48 -14.67
CA VAL A 247 -26.45 -11.86 -16.07
C VAL A 247 -26.54 -13.36 -16.35
N GLY A 248 -27.75 -13.87 -16.55
CA GLY A 248 -27.97 -15.28 -16.89
C GLY A 248 -27.68 -16.25 -15.73
N GLY A 249 -27.67 -15.75 -14.49
CA GLY A 249 -27.43 -16.55 -13.28
C GLY A 249 -25.98 -16.98 -13.09
N VAL A 250 -25.02 -16.32 -13.77
CA VAL A 250 -23.61 -16.63 -13.61
C VAL A 250 -23.13 -16.14 -12.25
N THR A 251 -22.46 -17.01 -11.51
CA THR A 251 -21.94 -16.72 -10.18
C THR A 251 -20.41 -16.62 -10.15
N THR A 252 -19.92 -15.86 -9.18
CA THR A 252 -18.53 -15.92 -8.69
C THR A 252 -18.57 -16.01 -7.17
N SER A 253 -17.61 -16.69 -6.55
CA SER A 253 -17.61 -16.92 -5.10
C SER A 253 -16.25 -16.65 -4.47
N TYR A 254 -16.26 -16.22 -3.21
CA TYR A 254 -15.09 -16.21 -2.34
C TYR A 254 -14.99 -17.58 -1.64
N ALA A 255 -13.93 -18.33 -1.93
CA ALA A 255 -13.83 -19.72 -1.51
C ALA A 255 -13.57 -19.93 -0.01
N THR A 256 -13.13 -18.91 0.73
CA THR A 256 -12.87 -19.03 2.17
C THR A 256 -14.18 -18.80 2.94
N PRO A 257 -14.56 -19.73 3.84
CA PRO A 257 -15.73 -19.55 4.69
C PRO A 257 -15.65 -18.28 5.54
N LEU A 258 -16.75 -17.52 5.62
CA LEU A 258 -16.89 -16.43 6.58
C LEU A 258 -17.29 -16.97 7.95
N SER A 259 -16.82 -16.32 9.02
CA SER A 259 -17.21 -16.64 10.40
C SER A 259 -18.31 -15.71 10.89
N ALA A 260 -19.15 -16.19 11.81
CA ALA A 260 -20.06 -15.34 12.58
C ALA A 260 -19.28 -14.37 13.49
N ASN A 261 -19.98 -13.34 13.99
CA ASN A 261 -19.48 -12.38 14.98
C ASN A 261 -18.22 -11.64 14.53
N ARG A 262 -18.16 -11.27 13.26
CA ARG A 262 -17.08 -10.46 12.67
C ARG A 262 -17.61 -9.58 11.56
N TRP A 263 -17.19 -8.31 11.57
CA TRP A 263 -17.45 -7.40 10.46
C TRP A 263 -16.59 -7.74 9.23
N TYR A 264 -17.25 -7.82 8.08
CA TYR A 264 -16.64 -7.95 6.75
C TYR A 264 -17.21 -6.88 5.84
N HIS A 265 -16.35 -6.23 5.08
CA HIS A 265 -16.81 -5.44 3.95
C HIS A 265 -16.91 -6.35 2.73
N VAL A 266 -18.08 -6.37 2.08
CA VAL A 266 -18.35 -7.21 0.92
C VAL A 266 -18.71 -6.33 -0.28
N CYS A 267 -18.20 -6.68 -1.46
CA CYS A 267 -18.44 -5.91 -2.67
C CYS A 267 -18.49 -6.81 -3.90
N ALA A 268 -19.45 -6.54 -4.79
CA ALA A 268 -19.53 -7.11 -6.12
C ALA A 268 -19.43 -6.02 -7.17
N VAL A 269 -18.66 -6.28 -8.22
CA VAL A 269 -18.51 -5.39 -9.38
C VAL A 269 -18.88 -6.14 -10.65
N TYR A 270 -19.79 -5.58 -11.43
CA TYR A 270 -20.10 -6.02 -12.78
C TYR A 270 -19.59 -5.00 -13.81
N ASP A 271 -18.85 -5.47 -14.81
CA ASP A 271 -18.51 -4.73 -16.01
C ASP A 271 -18.69 -5.63 -17.24
N GLY A 272 -19.83 -5.51 -17.91
CA GLY A 272 -20.14 -6.32 -19.10
C GLY A 272 -19.27 -6.02 -20.31
N SER A 273 -18.45 -4.95 -20.25
CA SER A 273 -17.50 -4.54 -21.29
C SER A 273 -16.05 -4.95 -20.99
N ASP A 274 -15.74 -5.40 -19.77
CA ASP A 274 -14.41 -5.89 -19.40
C ASP A 274 -14.10 -7.20 -20.16
N ALA A 275 -12.91 -7.32 -20.73
CA ALA A 275 -12.53 -8.49 -21.54
C ALA A 275 -12.03 -9.67 -20.70
N ALA A 276 -11.63 -9.43 -19.45
CA ALA A 276 -10.89 -10.38 -18.62
C ALA A 276 -11.59 -10.70 -17.30
N GLN A 277 -12.31 -9.75 -16.70
CA GLN A 277 -12.87 -9.88 -15.35
C GLN A 277 -14.25 -9.19 -15.28
N LYS A 278 -15.31 -9.87 -15.72
CA LYS A 278 -16.64 -9.22 -15.88
C LYS A 278 -17.49 -9.18 -14.63
N LEU A 279 -17.36 -10.16 -13.75
CA LEU A 279 -18.01 -10.20 -12.45
C LEU A 279 -16.96 -10.46 -11.38
N LYS A 280 -16.73 -9.51 -10.49
CA LYS A 280 -15.68 -9.55 -9.46
C LYS A 280 -16.32 -9.58 -8.07
N ILE A 281 -15.67 -10.24 -7.14
CA ILE A 281 -16.03 -10.22 -5.72
C ILE A 281 -14.84 -9.78 -4.88
N TYR A 282 -15.11 -8.86 -3.97
CA TYR A 282 -14.14 -8.28 -3.06
C TYR A 282 -14.57 -8.52 -1.61
N VAL A 283 -13.61 -8.86 -0.76
CA VAL A 283 -13.78 -8.95 0.70
C VAL A 283 -12.72 -8.07 1.34
N ASN A 284 -13.14 -7.20 2.26
CA ASN A 284 -12.30 -6.21 2.94
C ASN A 284 -11.45 -5.36 1.96
N GLY A 285 -11.97 -5.13 0.75
CA GLY A 285 -11.29 -4.36 -0.31
C GLY A 285 -10.26 -5.14 -1.14
N ARG A 286 -9.99 -6.42 -0.84
CA ARG A 286 -9.15 -7.29 -1.66
C ARG A 286 -9.98 -7.95 -2.75
N LEU A 287 -9.49 -7.97 -3.99
CA LEU A 287 -10.11 -8.78 -5.05
C LEU A 287 -9.87 -10.26 -4.74
N GLU A 288 -10.93 -11.00 -4.45
CA GLU A 288 -10.82 -12.41 -4.07
C GLU A 288 -11.01 -13.34 -5.27
N ASN A 289 -11.99 -13.04 -6.14
CA ASN A 289 -12.28 -13.87 -7.30
C ASN A 289 -12.97 -13.07 -8.41
N PHE A 290 -12.93 -13.59 -9.63
CA PHE A 290 -13.64 -13.04 -10.78
C PHE A 290 -14.14 -14.12 -11.74
N ASN A 291 -15.19 -13.81 -12.50
CA ASN A 291 -15.72 -14.64 -13.56
C ASN A 291 -15.72 -13.87 -14.89
N ASN A 292 -15.27 -14.53 -15.96
CA ASN A 292 -15.19 -13.98 -17.32
C ASN A 292 -16.03 -14.76 -18.33
N SER A 293 -17.12 -15.40 -17.88
CA SER A 293 -18.03 -16.11 -18.76
C SER A 293 -18.49 -15.23 -19.93
N SER A 294 -18.56 -15.81 -21.13
CA SER A 294 -19.09 -15.11 -22.31
C SER A 294 -20.54 -14.66 -22.12
N THR A 295 -21.31 -15.35 -21.27
CA THR A 295 -22.68 -14.98 -20.87
C THR A 295 -22.75 -13.64 -20.12
N LEU A 296 -21.68 -13.25 -19.41
CA LEU A 296 -21.61 -11.99 -18.64
C LEU A 296 -21.36 -10.78 -19.55
N SER A 297 -22.05 -10.63 -20.68
CA SER A 297 -21.82 -9.55 -21.65
C SER A 297 -22.97 -8.54 -21.70
N GLY A 298 -22.64 -7.28 -21.97
CA GLY A 298 -23.64 -6.24 -22.23
C GLY A 298 -24.17 -5.59 -20.96
N THR A 299 -25.47 -5.34 -20.90
CA THR A 299 -26.15 -4.69 -19.77
C THR A 299 -26.82 -5.72 -18.87
N LEU A 300 -26.96 -5.39 -17.59
CA LEU A 300 -27.86 -6.10 -16.68
C LEU A 300 -29.28 -6.11 -17.27
N ALA A 301 -29.92 -7.28 -17.25
CA ALA A 301 -31.28 -7.43 -17.77
C ALA A 301 -32.26 -6.54 -16.98
N ALA A 302 -33.35 -6.14 -17.62
CA ALA A 302 -34.45 -5.48 -16.91
C ALA A 302 -34.98 -6.40 -15.81
N SER A 303 -35.09 -5.86 -14.60
CA SER A 303 -35.60 -6.55 -13.42
C SER A 303 -37.02 -6.07 -13.14
N ALA A 304 -37.91 -7.00 -12.80
CA ALA A 304 -39.24 -6.67 -12.28
C ALA A 304 -39.25 -6.61 -10.75
N THR A 305 -38.14 -6.93 -10.09
CA THR A 305 -38.03 -6.93 -8.64
C THR A 305 -37.56 -5.58 -8.13
N LYS A 306 -38.01 -5.23 -6.92
CA LYS A 306 -37.40 -4.17 -6.13
C LYS A 306 -35.95 -4.52 -5.78
N PHE A 307 -35.16 -3.51 -5.42
CA PHE A 307 -33.86 -3.72 -4.78
C PHE A 307 -34.10 -4.12 -3.33
N THR A 308 -33.59 -5.27 -2.91
CA THR A 308 -33.81 -5.79 -1.56
C THR A 308 -32.55 -5.72 -0.71
N ILE A 309 -32.75 -5.53 0.59
CA ILE A 309 -31.75 -5.59 1.65
C ILE A 309 -32.25 -6.70 2.59
N GLY A 310 -31.41 -7.69 2.87
CA GLY A 310 -31.73 -8.74 3.84
C GLY A 310 -32.73 -9.82 3.39
N LYS A 311 -33.21 -9.82 2.14
CA LYS A 311 -34.05 -10.92 1.60
C LYS A 311 -33.82 -11.22 0.13
N SER A 312 -34.30 -12.38 -0.31
CA SER A 312 -34.35 -12.76 -1.73
C SER A 312 -35.27 -11.82 -2.54
N PRO A 313 -34.81 -11.26 -3.68
CA PRO A 313 -35.65 -10.38 -4.51
C PRO A 313 -36.89 -11.05 -5.12
N ASN A 314 -36.86 -12.38 -5.25
CA ASN A 314 -37.89 -13.17 -5.96
C ASN A 314 -38.77 -14.00 -5.04
N SER A 315 -38.54 -13.98 -3.73
CA SER A 315 -39.25 -14.85 -2.78
C SER A 315 -39.34 -14.22 -1.40
N SER A 316 -40.46 -14.44 -0.71
CA SER A 316 -40.65 -14.11 0.71
C SER A 316 -40.02 -15.18 1.63
N SER A 317 -38.80 -15.57 1.31
CA SER A 317 -38.01 -16.58 2.02
C SER A 317 -36.53 -16.25 1.92
N GLN A 318 -35.69 -16.87 2.76
CA GLN A 318 -34.24 -16.63 2.83
C GLN A 318 -33.89 -15.24 3.37
N TYR A 319 -34.35 -14.96 4.58
CA TYR A 319 -34.06 -13.72 5.31
C TYR A 319 -32.66 -13.77 5.94
N LEU A 320 -32.00 -12.64 5.93
CA LEU A 320 -30.65 -12.45 6.41
C LEU A 320 -30.59 -12.58 7.93
N ASN A 321 -29.58 -13.28 8.45
CA ASN A 321 -29.28 -13.32 9.87
C ASN A 321 -27.91 -12.68 10.12
N ALA A 322 -27.86 -11.35 10.07
CA ALA A 322 -26.65 -10.55 10.14
C ALA A 322 -26.97 -9.07 10.38
N SER A 323 -26.02 -8.33 10.95
CA SER A 323 -26.04 -6.87 10.92
C SER A 323 -25.52 -6.33 9.59
N ILE A 324 -26.08 -5.23 9.09
CA ILE A 324 -25.63 -4.50 7.89
C ILE A 324 -25.36 -3.04 8.22
N ASP A 325 -24.34 -2.49 7.56
CA ASP A 325 -24.01 -1.08 7.59
C ASP A 325 -23.49 -0.59 6.21
N GLU A 326 -23.60 0.71 5.93
CA GLU A 326 -22.88 1.41 4.86
C GLU A 326 -23.07 0.84 3.44
N ILE A 327 -24.33 0.68 3.01
CA ILE A 327 -24.67 0.18 1.68
C ILE A 327 -24.45 1.27 0.63
N ARG A 328 -23.66 0.95 -0.39
CA ARG A 328 -23.41 1.84 -1.54
C ARG A 328 -23.69 1.12 -2.85
N VAL A 329 -24.39 1.82 -3.75
CA VAL A 329 -24.72 1.33 -5.08
C VAL A 329 -24.22 2.32 -6.13
N PHE A 330 -23.43 1.83 -7.09
CA PHE A 330 -22.90 2.62 -8.19
C PHE A 330 -23.39 2.10 -9.54
N ASN A 331 -23.65 3.01 -10.47
CA ASN A 331 -23.88 2.70 -11.90
C ASN A 331 -22.56 2.62 -12.72
N ASN A 332 -21.45 2.40 -12.03
CA ASN A 332 -20.12 2.26 -12.61
C ASN A 332 -19.39 1.05 -12.00
N ALA A 333 -18.41 0.52 -12.73
CA ALA A 333 -17.52 -0.50 -12.21
C ALA A 333 -16.36 0.18 -11.48
N LEU A 334 -16.36 0.12 -10.15
CA LEU A 334 -15.28 0.69 -9.36
C LEU A 334 -13.97 -0.09 -9.57
N THR A 335 -12.85 0.62 -9.61
CA THR A 335 -11.52 -0.01 -9.63
C THR A 335 -11.15 -0.54 -8.24
N THR A 336 -10.20 -1.47 -8.17
CA THR A 336 -9.68 -1.96 -6.88
C THR A 336 -9.18 -0.83 -5.99
N ASP A 337 -8.44 0.14 -6.55
CA ASP A 337 -7.93 1.30 -5.82
C ASP A 337 -9.06 2.19 -5.27
N GLN A 338 -10.13 2.41 -6.06
CA GLN A 338 -11.31 3.15 -5.61
C GLN A 338 -12.02 2.44 -4.45
N ILE A 339 -12.22 1.12 -4.56
CA ILE A 339 -12.83 0.31 -3.49
C ILE A 339 -11.98 0.42 -2.22
N GLN A 340 -10.67 0.20 -2.32
CA GLN A 340 -9.74 0.23 -1.19
C GLN A 340 -9.73 1.59 -0.47
N LYS A 341 -9.86 2.69 -1.20
CA LYS A 341 -10.00 4.06 -0.65
C LYS A 341 -11.35 4.32 0.03
N MET A 342 -12.36 3.48 -0.18
CA MET A 342 -13.71 3.63 0.35
C MET A 342 -14.07 2.66 1.48
N VAL A 343 -13.42 1.50 1.60
CA VAL A 343 -13.85 0.44 2.54
C VAL A 343 -13.82 0.89 4.01
N TYR A 344 -12.73 1.52 4.45
CA TYR A 344 -12.47 1.83 5.86
C TYR A 344 -12.78 3.28 6.23
N GLN A 345 -13.71 3.92 5.52
CA GLN A 345 -14.23 5.25 5.86
C GLN A 345 -15.56 5.50 5.14
N GLU A 346 -16.34 6.45 5.67
CA GLU A 346 -17.44 7.06 4.92
C GLU A 346 -16.95 7.96 3.79
N ILE A 347 -17.87 8.30 2.88
CA ILE A 347 -17.61 9.17 1.73
C ILE A 347 -18.55 10.36 1.69
N LYS A 348 -18.07 11.46 1.12
CA LYS A 348 -18.86 12.66 0.84
C LYS A 348 -18.65 13.22 -0.56
N GLN A 349 -19.62 14.02 -0.98
CA GLN A 349 -19.52 14.79 -2.20
C GLN A 349 -18.56 15.97 -2.03
N ASN A 350 -17.57 16.09 -2.92
CA ASN A 350 -16.74 17.28 -3.05
C ASN A 350 -16.76 17.75 -4.52
N GLY A 351 -17.65 18.70 -4.83
CA GLY A 351 -17.96 19.06 -6.21
C GLY A 351 -18.52 17.85 -6.98
N THR A 352 -17.81 17.42 -8.02
CA THR A 352 -18.17 16.21 -8.79
C THR A 352 -17.49 14.94 -8.29
N ALA A 353 -16.45 15.06 -7.46
CA ALA A 353 -15.64 13.94 -7.00
C ALA A 353 -16.21 13.32 -5.72
N ILE A 354 -15.79 12.09 -5.43
CA ILE A 354 -16.00 11.42 -4.16
C ILE A 354 -14.77 11.67 -3.29
N ARG A 355 -14.98 12.08 -2.04
CA ARG A 355 -13.93 12.34 -1.05
C ARG A 355 -14.16 11.47 0.19
N GLY A 356 -13.08 11.01 0.81
CA GLY A 356 -13.17 10.33 2.11
C GLY A 356 -13.57 11.30 3.24
N GLU A 357 -14.37 10.83 4.19
CA GLU A 357 -14.70 11.61 5.39
C GLU A 357 -13.53 11.70 6.37
N ILE A 358 -12.76 10.62 6.51
CA ILE A 358 -11.61 10.53 7.42
C ILE A 358 -10.35 11.03 6.72
N VAL A 359 -10.02 10.45 5.56
CA VAL A 359 -8.91 10.90 4.73
C VAL A 359 -9.43 12.02 3.82
N PRO A 360 -8.97 13.28 4.00
CA PRO A 360 -9.56 14.44 3.32
C PRO A 360 -9.04 14.61 1.88
N LYS A 361 -8.96 13.52 1.12
CA LYS A 361 -8.51 13.48 -0.28
C LYS A 361 -9.62 12.97 -1.20
N ASP A 362 -9.68 13.56 -2.40
CA ASP A 362 -10.56 13.07 -3.46
C ASP A 362 -10.03 11.72 -3.96
N ILE A 363 -10.94 10.77 -4.13
CA ILE A 363 -10.63 9.46 -4.69
C ILE A 363 -10.46 9.64 -6.19
N GLU A 364 -9.29 9.26 -6.72
CA GLU A 364 -8.92 9.55 -8.09
C GLU A 364 -9.88 8.87 -9.09
N ALA A 365 -10.19 9.59 -10.19
CA ALA A 365 -11.11 9.16 -11.24
C ALA A 365 -12.52 8.73 -10.73
N SER A 366 -12.96 9.21 -9.57
CA SER A 366 -14.31 8.98 -9.03
C SER A 366 -15.31 10.06 -9.46
N SER A 367 -16.60 9.73 -9.43
CA SER A 367 -17.67 10.72 -9.65
C SER A 367 -18.86 10.44 -8.75
N TRP A 368 -19.31 11.46 -8.01
CA TRP A 368 -20.51 11.37 -7.17
C TRP A 368 -21.79 11.10 -7.97
N ALA A 369 -21.81 11.50 -9.24
CA ALA A 369 -22.94 11.21 -10.15
C ALA A 369 -23.10 9.71 -10.41
N ASN A 370 -22.05 8.91 -10.21
CA ASN A 370 -22.11 7.48 -10.39
C ASN A 370 -22.64 6.72 -9.16
N LEU A 371 -22.67 7.34 -7.99
CA LEU A 371 -23.29 6.79 -6.78
C LEU A 371 -24.80 6.98 -6.92
N ILE A 372 -25.58 5.92 -7.06
CA ILE A 372 -27.03 6.01 -7.28
C ILE A 372 -27.85 5.82 -5.99
N ALA A 373 -27.28 5.17 -4.98
CA ALA A 373 -27.84 5.11 -3.62
C ALA A 373 -26.72 4.95 -2.59
N TYR A 374 -26.87 5.58 -1.43
CA TYR A 374 -25.98 5.44 -0.28
C TYR A 374 -26.77 5.40 1.03
N TYR A 375 -27.12 4.19 1.47
CA TYR A 375 -27.76 3.96 2.76
C TYR A 375 -26.67 3.84 3.82
N ARG A 376 -26.37 4.96 4.48
CA ARG A 376 -25.39 5.01 5.57
C ARG A 376 -25.84 4.31 6.85
N MET A 377 -27.13 3.96 6.92
CA MET A 377 -27.80 3.51 8.13
C MET A 377 -27.77 4.54 9.26
N ASP A 378 -27.69 5.84 8.95
CA ASP A 378 -27.60 6.89 9.97
C ASP A 378 -28.89 7.63 10.25
N ALA A 379 -29.75 7.73 9.22
CA ALA A 379 -30.90 8.60 9.21
C ALA A 379 -32.16 7.80 8.91
N TYR A 380 -33.11 7.87 9.84
CA TYR A 380 -34.39 7.17 9.79
C TYR A 380 -35.52 8.15 10.03
N LYS A 381 -36.63 7.91 9.37
CA LYS A 381 -37.92 8.55 9.65
C LYS A 381 -38.97 7.46 9.53
N ASP A 382 -39.43 6.97 10.69
CA ASP A 382 -40.30 5.80 10.77
C ASP A 382 -39.57 4.59 10.13
N ASP A 383 -40.24 3.82 9.28
CA ASP A 383 -39.68 2.74 8.48
C ASP A 383 -38.78 3.19 7.31
N VAL A 384 -38.58 4.50 7.07
CA VAL A 384 -37.80 5.01 5.93
C VAL A 384 -36.32 5.18 6.25
N ILE A 385 -35.43 4.60 5.43
CA ILE A 385 -33.98 4.85 5.48
C ILE A 385 -33.57 5.83 4.38
N ASP A 386 -32.80 6.86 4.74
CA ASP A 386 -32.28 7.84 3.78
C ASP A 386 -31.27 7.25 2.78
N ASN A 387 -31.41 7.62 1.50
CA ASN A 387 -30.51 7.19 0.43
C ASN A 387 -29.32 8.13 0.19
N TYR A 388 -29.23 9.24 0.94
CA TYR A 388 -28.19 10.26 0.92
C TYR A 388 -27.90 10.86 -0.47
N LYS A 389 -28.90 10.85 -1.36
CA LYS A 389 -28.82 11.49 -2.70
C LYS A 389 -29.22 12.96 -2.67
N THR A 390 -29.96 13.37 -1.66
CA THR A 390 -30.35 14.78 -1.45
C THR A 390 -29.95 15.21 -0.04
N ALA A 391 -30.02 16.52 0.22
CA ALA A 391 -29.70 17.05 1.56
C ALA A 391 -30.86 16.87 2.56
N ALA A 392 -32.08 16.64 2.08
CA ALA A 392 -33.23 16.38 2.94
C ALA A 392 -33.29 14.88 3.23
N ILE A 393 -33.58 14.52 4.48
CA ILE A 393 -33.84 13.15 4.89
C ILE A 393 -35.15 12.71 4.25
N ASP A 394 -35.14 11.56 3.60
CA ASP A 394 -36.33 10.94 3.01
C ASP A 394 -37.38 10.62 4.11
N SER A 395 -38.66 11.00 3.90
CA SER A 395 -39.73 10.79 4.90
C SER A 395 -41.14 10.73 4.29
N GLY A 396 -42.09 10.16 5.03
CA GLY A 396 -43.50 10.03 4.62
C GLY A 396 -43.76 8.88 3.64
N LEU A 397 -44.98 8.79 3.09
CA LEU A 397 -45.51 7.57 2.43
C LEU A 397 -45.09 7.35 0.96
N SER A 398 -44.08 8.05 0.45
CA SER A 398 -43.67 7.87 -0.96
C SER A 398 -43.12 6.46 -1.20
N THR A 399 -43.52 5.84 -2.31
CA THR A 399 -43.00 4.54 -2.76
C THR A 399 -41.61 4.64 -3.40
N SER A 400 -41.03 5.85 -3.47
CA SER A 400 -39.70 6.09 -4.05
C SER A 400 -38.57 5.98 -3.01
N PHE A 401 -38.91 5.87 -1.73
CA PHE A 401 -37.97 5.75 -0.63
C PHE A 401 -37.72 4.29 -0.27
N ALA A 402 -36.58 4.02 0.38
CA ALA A 402 -36.28 2.70 0.90
C ALA A 402 -36.98 2.50 2.25
N ARG A 403 -37.61 1.35 2.44
CA ARG A 403 -38.35 1.00 3.67
C ARG A 403 -37.82 -0.27 4.30
N ILE A 404 -37.83 -0.31 5.62
CA ILE A 404 -37.57 -1.53 6.41
C ILE A 404 -38.89 -2.14 6.90
N TYR A 405 -38.87 -3.44 7.14
CA TYR A 405 -40.03 -4.22 7.53
C TYR A 405 -39.62 -5.21 8.60
N ASN A 406 -40.34 -5.25 9.71
CA ASN A 406 -40.12 -6.10 10.89
C ASN A 406 -38.79 -5.89 11.63
N ASN A 407 -37.88 -5.05 11.12
CA ASN A 407 -36.62 -4.79 11.80
C ASN A 407 -36.86 -4.12 13.16
N LYS A 408 -36.42 -4.76 14.25
CA LYS A 408 -36.57 -4.24 15.62
C LYS A 408 -35.29 -3.65 16.21
N VAL A 409 -34.13 -4.11 15.76
CA VAL A 409 -32.84 -3.76 16.39
C VAL A 409 -32.04 -2.80 15.51
N ILE A 410 -31.93 -1.54 15.97
CA ILE A 410 -31.05 -0.50 15.43
C ILE A 410 -30.03 -0.14 16.51
N SER A 411 -28.75 -0.08 16.18
CA SER A 411 -27.68 0.02 17.19
C SER A 411 -26.52 0.88 16.72
N TYR A 412 -25.69 1.37 17.65
CA TYR A 412 -24.53 2.22 17.33
C TYR A 412 -23.53 1.53 16.40
N GLN A 413 -23.05 2.26 15.40
CA GLN A 413 -22.10 1.76 14.40
C GLN A 413 -20.84 1.14 15.03
N LEU A 414 -20.53 -0.10 14.63
CA LEU A 414 -19.35 -0.85 15.11
C LEU A 414 -18.38 -1.27 13.99
N ALA A 415 -18.75 -1.09 12.71
CA ALA A 415 -17.89 -1.42 11.58
C ALA A 415 -16.57 -0.61 11.62
N PRO A 416 -15.42 -1.19 11.24
CA PRO A 416 -14.10 -0.58 11.46
C PRO A 416 -13.74 0.49 10.42
N MET A 417 -14.51 1.57 10.33
CA MET A 417 -14.36 2.59 9.30
C MET A 417 -14.19 4.03 9.85
N PRO A 418 -13.09 4.32 10.55
CA PRO A 418 -11.80 3.64 10.45
C PRO A 418 -11.52 2.67 11.60
N PHE A 419 -10.37 1.99 11.55
CA PHE A 419 -9.84 1.32 12.74
C PHE A 419 -9.44 2.36 13.78
N VAL A 420 -9.85 2.18 15.03
CA VAL A 420 -9.54 3.07 16.14
C VAL A 420 -8.95 2.27 17.30
N THR A 421 -7.80 2.70 17.81
CA THR A 421 -7.20 2.07 18.99
C THR A 421 -8.01 2.43 20.24
N THR A 422 -8.45 1.45 21.02
CA THR A 422 -9.18 1.62 22.29
C THR A 422 -8.31 1.45 23.52
N GLN A 423 -7.08 0.93 23.36
CA GLN A 423 -6.10 0.78 24.44
C GLN A 423 -4.67 0.88 23.90
N ALA A 424 -3.69 0.99 24.80
CA ALA A 424 -2.28 0.90 24.46
C ALA A 424 -1.82 -0.55 24.30
N GLY A 425 -0.78 -0.80 23.49
CA GLY A 425 -0.20 -2.15 23.34
C GLY A 425 0.21 -2.50 21.92
N ALA A 426 0.17 -3.80 21.60
CA ALA A 426 0.35 -4.27 20.22
C ALA A 426 -0.82 -3.78 19.35
N VAL A 427 -0.53 -3.37 18.11
CA VAL A 427 -1.50 -2.66 17.26
C VAL A 427 -2.78 -3.45 16.96
N ASP A 428 -2.69 -4.76 16.80
CA ASP A 428 -3.79 -5.69 16.55
C ASP A 428 -4.66 -5.93 17.79
N ALA A 429 -4.05 -6.02 18.97
CA ALA A 429 -4.76 -6.11 20.24
C ALA A 429 -5.32 -4.74 20.71
N ALA A 430 -4.79 -3.64 20.18
CA ALA A 430 -5.16 -2.29 20.57
C ALA A 430 -6.46 -1.82 19.92
N VAL A 431 -6.93 -2.47 18.86
CA VAL A 431 -8.25 -2.23 18.27
C VAL A 431 -9.28 -3.19 18.88
N SER A 432 -10.48 -2.70 19.17
CA SER A 432 -11.46 -3.42 20.00
C SER A 432 -12.03 -4.66 19.31
N GLN A 433 -11.65 -5.85 19.77
CA GLN A 433 -12.33 -7.10 19.41
C GLN A 433 -13.75 -7.18 19.98
N ASN A 434 -14.05 -6.45 21.06
CA ASN A 434 -15.39 -6.41 21.66
C ASN A 434 -16.42 -5.78 20.71
N ASN A 435 -15.97 -5.08 19.67
CA ASN A 435 -16.82 -4.50 18.62
C ASN A 435 -16.87 -5.40 17.37
N PHE A 436 -16.45 -6.67 17.48
CA PHE A 436 -16.37 -7.62 16.37
C PHE A 436 -15.40 -7.19 15.25
N VAL A 437 -14.42 -6.33 15.59
CA VAL A 437 -13.37 -5.86 14.69
C VAL A 437 -12.15 -6.77 14.81
N PHE A 438 -11.65 -7.27 13.67
CA PHE A 438 -10.52 -8.19 13.64
C PHE A 438 -9.20 -7.43 13.44
N GLY A 439 -8.45 -7.21 14.52
CA GLY A 439 -7.24 -6.38 14.49
C GLY A 439 -6.12 -6.85 13.56
N ASN A 440 -6.05 -8.14 13.23
CA ASN A 440 -5.08 -8.68 12.29
C ASN A 440 -5.26 -8.14 10.86
N ASP A 441 -6.43 -7.55 10.55
CA ASP A 441 -6.68 -6.92 9.26
C ASP A 441 -5.70 -5.75 9.01
N LEU A 442 -5.17 -5.12 10.06
CA LEU A 442 -4.19 -4.02 9.98
C LEU A 442 -2.84 -4.39 9.37
N TYR A 443 -2.47 -5.68 9.35
CA TYR A 443 -1.27 -6.17 8.66
C TYR A 443 -1.58 -7.18 7.55
N THR A 444 -2.85 -7.57 7.40
CA THR A 444 -3.30 -8.41 6.29
C THR A 444 -3.62 -7.56 5.05
N TYR A 445 -4.13 -6.34 5.25
CA TYR A 445 -4.55 -5.45 4.18
C TYR A 445 -3.77 -4.13 4.23
N ASP A 446 -3.06 -3.83 3.14
CA ASP A 446 -2.18 -2.65 3.05
C ASP A 446 -2.95 -1.32 2.91
N TRP A 447 -4.28 -1.37 2.79
CA TRP A 447 -5.16 -0.21 2.57
C TRP A 447 -6.06 0.13 3.76
N THR A 448 -5.68 -0.30 4.95
CA THR A 448 -6.38 0.12 6.17
C THR A 448 -6.23 1.62 6.43
N ILE A 449 -7.20 2.18 7.15
CA ILE A 449 -7.14 3.53 7.72
C ILE A 449 -7.14 3.37 9.25
N LEU A 450 -6.08 3.83 9.90
CA LEU A 450 -5.89 3.69 11.35
C LEU A 450 -5.83 5.05 12.05
N GLN A 451 -6.70 5.23 13.05
CA GLN A 451 -6.66 6.34 14.01
C GLN A 451 -6.11 5.87 15.35
N MET A 452 -4.88 6.30 15.64
CA MET A 452 -4.20 6.00 16.90
C MET A 452 -4.52 7.06 17.95
N LYS A 453 -5.28 6.64 18.96
CA LYS A 453 -5.60 7.41 20.17
C LYS A 453 -4.76 7.00 21.39
N HIS A 454 -4.02 5.90 21.29
CA HIS A 454 -3.23 5.32 22.37
C HIS A 454 -1.82 4.97 21.90
N ASN A 455 -0.87 4.81 22.84
CA ASN A 455 0.50 4.41 22.52
C ASN A 455 0.55 2.98 21.98
N ILE A 456 1.22 2.79 20.84
CA ILE A 456 1.26 1.51 20.14
C ILE A 456 2.70 1.05 19.95
N ASN A 457 2.91 -0.26 20.12
CA ASN A 457 4.14 -0.94 19.76
C ASN A 457 3.91 -1.75 18.47
N LEU A 458 4.68 -1.41 17.43
CA LEU A 458 4.68 -2.10 16.15
C LEU A 458 5.94 -2.94 16.03
N ALA A 459 5.76 -4.27 16.09
CA ALA A 459 6.85 -5.25 16.09
C ALA A 459 7.02 -5.99 14.75
N TYR A 460 6.28 -5.59 13.71
CA TYR A 460 6.31 -6.16 12.36
C TYR A 460 6.11 -5.06 11.31
N ASN A 461 6.46 -5.36 10.06
CA ASN A 461 6.16 -4.49 8.92
C ASN A 461 4.65 -4.21 8.83
N MET A 462 4.29 -2.96 8.56
CA MET A 462 2.91 -2.54 8.32
C MET A 462 2.82 -1.57 7.15
N SER A 463 1.83 -1.78 6.28
CA SER A 463 1.41 -0.79 5.30
C SER A 463 -0.02 -0.33 5.59
N ASN A 464 -0.30 0.94 5.34
CA ASN A 464 -1.62 1.50 5.44
C ASN A 464 -1.85 2.54 4.33
N LEU A 465 -3.12 2.81 4.05
CA LEU A 465 -3.53 3.89 3.16
C LEU A 465 -3.64 5.21 3.93
N GLY A 466 -4.21 5.16 5.14
CA GLY A 466 -4.33 6.30 6.04
C GLY A 466 -3.77 6.00 7.43
N LEU A 467 -2.95 6.91 7.98
CA LEU A 467 -2.50 6.83 9.37
C LEU A 467 -2.64 8.18 10.07
N PHE A 468 -3.33 8.17 11.21
CA PHE A 468 -3.52 9.33 12.08
C PHE A 468 -2.92 9.02 13.44
N VAL A 469 -1.88 9.76 13.82
CA VAL A 469 -1.25 9.66 15.14
C VAL A 469 -1.62 10.90 15.93
N ASN A 470 -2.50 10.76 16.92
CA ASN A 470 -3.03 11.89 17.68
C ASN A 470 -1.95 12.59 18.53
N PRO A 471 -2.20 13.85 18.96
CA PRO A 471 -1.34 14.53 19.92
C PRO A 471 -1.08 13.66 21.16
N SER A 472 0.16 13.70 21.67
CA SER A 472 0.60 12.93 22.84
C SER A 472 0.59 11.40 22.69
N VAL A 473 0.29 10.88 21.49
CA VAL A 473 0.40 9.45 21.17
C VAL A 473 1.77 9.13 20.59
N THR A 474 2.35 8.00 21.00
CA THR A 474 3.61 7.47 20.47
C THR A 474 3.39 6.14 19.75
N LEU A 475 3.85 6.07 18.51
CA LEU A 475 4.00 4.84 17.73
C LEU A 475 5.46 4.36 17.80
N ASN A 476 5.75 3.28 18.53
CA ASN A 476 7.09 2.70 18.64
C ASN A 476 7.27 1.60 17.60
N LEU A 477 8.19 1.78 16.65
CA LEU A 477 8.62 0.74 15.71
C LEU A 477 9.87 0.09 16.27
N THR A 478 9.77 -1.17 16.64
CA THR A 478 10.90 -1.97 17.11
C THR A 478 11.38 -2.90 16.00
N ASN A 479 12.42 -3.70 16.25
CA ASN A 479 12.87 -4.80 15.37
C ASN A 479 13.15 -4.40 13.90
N ASP A 480 13.70 -3.20 13.70
CA ASP A 480 14.10 -2.69 12.38
C ASP A 480 12.96 -2.71 11.33
N ASN A 481 11.70 -2.50 11.73
CA ASN A 481 10.54 -2.68 10.84
C ASN A 481 10.22 -1.51 9.87
N LYS A 482 9.48 -1.84 8.81
CA LYS A 482 8.86 -0.90 7.88
C LYS A 482 7.52 -0.38 8.40
N LEU A 483 7.34 0.93 8.38
CA LEU A 483 6.02 1.57 8.35
C LEU A 483 5.84 2.23 6.99
N GLN A 484 4.88 1.74 6.20
CA GLN A 484 4.56 2.29 4.89
C GLN A 484 3.21 3.00 4.92
N ASN A 485 3.17 4.25 4.46
CA ASN A 485 1.92 4.97 4.21
C ASN A 485 1.78 5.25 2.71
N SER A 486 0.61 4.90 2.16
CA SER A 486 0.41 4.92 0.72
C SER A 486 -0.43 6.11 0.21
N TRP A 487 -1.13 6.85 1.07
CA TRP A 487 -2.02 7.92 0.60
C TRP A 487 -2.11 9.15 1.51
N TYR A 488 -2.27 8.98 2.82
CA TYR A 488 -2.39 10.10 3.75
C TYR A 488 -1.81 9.81 5.14
N LEU A 489 -0.91 10.66 5.61
CA LEU A 489 -0.32 10.61 6.94
C LEU A 489 -0.62 11.91 7.70
N LYS A 490 -1.32 11.78 8.83
CA LYS A 490 -1.53 12.85 9.82
C LYS A 490 -0.76 12.52 11.09
N LEU A 491 0.41 13.11 11.25
CA LEU A 491 1.31 12.90 12.39
C LEU A 491 1.25 14.09 13.36
N ASP A 492 0.35 14.05 14.35
CA ASP A 492 0.32 15.06 15.42
C ASP A 492 1.05 14.59 16.69
N GLY A 493 1.23 13.27 16.85
CA GLY A 493 2.03 12.65 17.90
C GLY A 493 3.48 12.35 17.48
N LYS A 494 4.08 11.34 18.12
CA LYS A 494 5.45 10.89 17.87
C LYS A 494 5.45 9.53 17.18
N CYS A 495 6.33 9.34 16.20
CA CYS A 495 6.69 8.01 15.71
C CYS A 495 8.18 7.74 15.97
N ASP A 496 8.48 6.72 16.76
CA ASP A 496 9.84 6.32 17.13
C ASP A 496 10.32 5.17 16.24
N LEU A 497 11.23 5.47 15.31
CA LEU A 497 11.82 4.52 14.36
C LEU A 497 13.14 3.99 14.91
N GLN A 498 13.06 2.95 15.75
CA GLN A 498 14.20 2.40 16.45
C GLN A 498 15.10 1.57 15.53
N GLY A 499 16.42 1.65 15.77
CA GLY A 499 17.41 0.85 15.05
C GLY A 499 17.47 1.21 13.56
N LYS A 500 17.03 0.31 12.70
CA LYS A 500 16.99 0.47 11.23
C LYS A 500 15.57 0.58 10.68
N ALA A 501 14.58 0.78 11.56
CA ALA A 501 13.20 0.98 11.16
C ALA A 501 13.06 2.22 10.27
N GLN A 502 12.12 2.18 9.32
CA GLN A 502 11.97 3.24 8.31
C GLN A 502 10.52 3.60 8.09
N LEU A 503 10.30 4.88 7.80
CA LEU A 503 9.02 5.40 7.33
C LEU A 503 9.10 5.55 5.80
N VAL A 504 8.37 4.70 5.08
CA VAL A 504 8.24 4.75 3.62
C VAL A 504 6.93 5.42 3.25
N GLN A 505 6.99 6.49 2.44
CA GLN A 505 5.81 7.13 1.89
C GLN A 505 5.83 6.96 0.37
N THR A 506 4.75 6.41 -0.20
CA THR A 506 4.66 6.13 -1.64
C THR A 506 4.45 7.40 -2.46
N ALA A 507 4.51 7.30 -3.79
CA ALA A 507 4.32 8.42 -4.71
C ALA A 507 2.99 9.18 -4.51
N THR A 508 1.95 8.51 -4.00
CA THR A 508 0.61 9.07 -3.75
C THR A 508 0.38 9.51 -2.30
N SER A 509 1.35 9.27 -1.42
CA SER A 509 1.26 9.62 0.01
C SER A 509 1.52 11.09 0.25
N ASP A 510 0.57 11.74 0.93
CA ASP A 510 0.72 13.09 1.47
C ASP A 510 0.97 13.04 2.98
N LEU A 511 1.93 13.84 3.45
CA LEU A 511 2.01 14.25 4.84
C LEU A 511 1.15 15.51 5.01
N ASP A 512 0.21 15.51 5.95
CA ASP A 512 -0.59 16.70 6.24
C ASP A 512 0.31 17.88 6.68
N PRO A 513 0.28 19.04 5.99
CA PRO A 513 1.07 20.21 6.40
C PRO A 513 0.80 20.66 7.84
N THR A 514 -0.39 20.36 8.37
CA THR A 514 -0.80 20.69 9.74
C THR A 514 -0.33 19.68 10.79
N SER A 515 0.30 18.58 10.40
CA SER A 515 0.93 17.63 11.32
C SER A 515 1.89 18.33 12.28
N ALA A 516 1.53 18.39 13.56
CA ALA A 516 2.29 19.04 14.62
C ALA A 516 3.38 18.15 15.24
N GLY A 517 3.31 16.86 14.94
CA GLY A 517 4.17 15.81 15.47
C GLY A 517 5.51 15.70 14.79
N TYR A 518 6.23 14.64 15.13
CA TYR A 518 7.59 14.40 14.64
C TYR A 518 7.93 12.90 14.66
N ILE A 519 9.00 12.56 13.94
CA ILE A 519 9.62 11.24 14.05
C ILE A 519 10.93 11.34 14.83
N GLU A 520 11.29 10.24 15.47
CA GLU A 520 12.65 9.94 15.91
C GLU A 520 13.21 8.87 14.98
N ARG A 521 14.39 9.09 14.42
CA ARG A 521 15.05 8.14 13.51
C ARG A 521 16.49 7.91 13.95
N ASP A 522 16.78 6.70 14.40
CA ASP A 522 18.13 6.26 14.76
C ASP A 522 19.07 6.24 13.54
N GLN A 523 20.31 6.67 13.73
CA GLN A 523 21.34 6.51 12.71
C GLN A 523 22.76 6.48 13.28
N GLN A 524 23.62 5.63 12.72
CA GLN A 524 24.98 5.43 13.24
C GLN A 524 26.07 6.18 12.45
N GLY A 525 26.98 6.84 13.16
CA GLY A 525 28.17 7.53 12.64
C GLY A 525 29.48 6.90 13.09
N THR A 526 30.59 7.29 12.45
CA THR A 526 31.94 6.92 12.92
C THR A 526 32.24 7.56 14.28
N THR A 527 32.93 6.84 15.17
CA THR A 527 33.47 7.40 16.41
C THR A 527 34.85 8.01 16.21
N ASN A 528 35.51 7.75 15.08
CA ASN A 528 36.82 8.34 14.78
C ASN A 528 36.70 9.87 14.63
N LYS A 529 37.21 10.59 15.64
CA LYS A 529 37.16 12.06 15.71
C LYS A 529 37.89 12.77 14.57
N TRP A 530 38.76 12.08 13.84
CA TRP A 530 39.48 12.63 12.68
C TRP A 530 38.71 12.48 11.37
N ASN A 531 37.76 11.53 11.31
CA ASN A 531 37.02 11.17 10.10
C ASN A 531 35.70 11.94 10.02
N TYR A 532 35.40 12.46 8.83
CA TYR A 532 34.08 12.97 8.52
C TYR A 532 33.08 11.84 8.25
N ASN A 533 31.88 12.02 8.79
CA ASN A 533 30.66 11.51 8.24
C ASN A 533 30.10 12.53 7.23
N TYR A 534 29.46 12.03 6.18
CA TYR A 534 28.72 12.83 5.22
C TYR A 534 27.24 12.56 5.46
N TRP A 535 26.56 13.55 6.00
CA TRP A 535 25.19 13.46 6.47
C TRP A 535 24.23 14.25 5.61
N SER A 536 22.97 13.85 5.64
CA SER A 536 21.79 14.65 5.34
C SER A 536 20.76 14.39 6.44
N SER A 537 19.79 15.28 6.60
CA SER A 537 18.72 15.03 7.58
C SER A 537 17.52 14.37 6.93
N PRO A 538 16.98 13.28 7.52
CA PRO A 538 15.71 12.69 7.11
C PRO A 538 14.48 13.50 7.56
N VAL A 539 14.70 14.58 8.32
CA VAL A 539 13.68 15.39 8.97
C VAL A 539 14.00 16.88 8.87
N GLY A 540 12.96 17.71 8.85
CA GLY A 540 13.06 19.15 8.94
C GLY A 540 12.70 19.69 10.32
N GLY A 541 12.71 21.01 10.45
CA GLY A 541 12.11 21.68 11.60
C GLY A 541 10.63 21.30 11.77
N ILE A 542 10.21 21.11 13.03
CA ILE A 542 8.81 20.82 13.38
C ILE A 542 7.95 22.05 13.07
N SER A 543 6.85 21.85 12.33
CA SER A 543 5.90 22.89 11.94
C SER A 543 4.51 22.29 11.79
N SER A 544 3.50 22.98 12.31
CA SER A 544 2.08 22.63 12.15
C SER A 544 1.40 23.39 10.98
N THR A 545 2.18 23.90 10.02
CA THR A 545 1.63 24.61 8.84
C THR A 545 2.31 24.23 7.52
N THR A 546 3.54 23.71 7.58
CA THR A 546 4.37 23.45 6.40
C THR A 546 5.13 22.13 6.53
N ASN A 547 5.38 21.49 5.40
CA ASN A 547 6.27 20.33 5.26
C ASN A 547 7.63 20.76 4.70
N ASN A 548 8.59 19.83 4.71
CA ASN A 548 9.90 20.03 4.08
C ASN A 548 10.62 21.30 4.57
N ASN A 549 10.54 21.55 5.87
CA ASN A 549 11.11 22.74 6.49
C ASN A 549 12.63 22.65 6.55
N ASN A 550 13.29 23.81 6.48
CA ASN A 550 14.70 23.93 6.77
C ASN A 550 15.02 23.45 8.20
N TYR A 551 16.28 23.12 8.44
CA TYR A 551 16.75 22.68 9.74
C TYR A 551 18.13 23.24 10.08
N THR A 552 18.53 23.10 11.34
CA THR A 552 19.93 23.24 11.77
C THR A 552 20.38 21.89 12.32
N VAL A 553 21.69 21.60 12.28
CA VAL A 553 22.20 20.32 12.79
C VAL A 553 21.84 20.14 14.28
N ALA A 554 21.95 21.19 15.09
CA ALA A 554 21.60 21.13 16.52
C ALA A 554 20.10 20.94 16.79
N SER A 555 19.22 21.42 15.89
CA SER A 555 17.77 21.25 16.08
C SER A 555 17.35 19.81 15.87
N VAL A 556 17.87 19.15 14.84
CA VAL A 556 17.41 17.80 14.44
C VAL A 556 18.30 16.66 14.91
N MET A 557 19.61 16.81 15.04
CA MET A 557 20.51 15.71 15.40
C MET A 557 20.78 15.70 16.91
N LYS A 558 20.43 14.60 17.57
CA LYS A 558 20.56 14.40 19.03
C LYS A 558 21.60 13.32 19.36
N ASP A 559 22.12 13.38 20.57
CA ASP A 559 22.90 12.31 21.15
C ASP A 559 21.97 11.11 21.38
N GLY A 560 22.20 10.06 20.59
CA GLY A 560 21.45 8.82 20.62
C GLY A 560 22.18 7.69 21.34
N THR A 561 23.21 7.97 22.14
CA THR A 561 23.95 6.93 22.90
C THR A 561 22.98 6.06 23.70
N ASN A 562 21.93 6.67 24.25
CA ASN A 562 20.72 5.97 24.68
C ASN A 562 19.55 6.42 23.78
N ALA A 563 19.23 5.63 22.76
CA ALA A 563 18.18 5.97 21.78
C ALA A 563 16.81 6.22 22.44
N ALA A 564 16.48 5.48 23.50
CA ALA A 564 15.23 5.65 24.25
C ALA A 564 15.13 6.98 25.02
N ASN A 565 16.24 7.72 25.15
CA ASN A 565 16.28 9.03 25.79
C ASN A 565 17.27 9.94 25.07
N ALA A 566 16.93 10.35 23.84
CA ALA A 566 17.74 11.23 23.02
C ALA A 566 17.96 12.59 23.69
N GLN A 567 19.22 13.05 23.77
CA GLN A 567 19.59 14.31 24.43
C GLN A 567 20.19 15.31 23.45
N SER A 568 20.16 16.60 23.77
CA SER A 568 20.85 17.59 22.94
C SER A 568 22.36 17.39 23.00
N ILE A 569 23.02 17.43 21.84
CA ILE A 569 24.47 17.32 21.72
C ILE A 569 25.15 18.52 22.38
N THR A 570 26.23 18.27 23.13
CA THR A 570 27.10 19.35 23.62
C THR A 570 28.05 19.79 22.52
N TRP A 571 28.17 21.09 22.27
CA TRP A 571 29.05 21.61 21.21
C TRP A 571 30.30 22.27 21.79
N THR A 572 31.46 22.01 21.19
CA THR A 572 32.73 22.67 21.52
C THR A 572 33.27 23.46 20.32
N SER A 573 34.01 24.55 20.59
CA SER A 573 34.78 25.27 19.58
C SER A 573 36.13 24.60 19.27
N GLY A 574 36.56 23.64 20.10
CA GLY A 574 37.74 22.81 19.83
C GLY A 574 37.53 21.88 18.63
N LEU A 575 38.63 21.36 18.08
CA LEU A 575 38.61 20.50 16.89
C LEU A 575 38.18 19.05 17.17
N ASN A 576 38.19 18.61 18.43
CA ASN A 576 37.89 17.22 18.77
C ASN A 576 36.56 17.09 19.50
N GLY A 577 35.79 16.07 19.14
CA GLY A 577 34.73 15.55 20.00
C GLY A 577 35.30 14.84 21.24
N SER A 578 34.41 14.55 22.19
CA SER A 578 34.75 13.86 23.44
C SER A 578 33.57 12.98 23.89
N PRO A 579 33.82 11.79 24.47
CA PRO A 579 32.78 10.87 24.94
C PRO A 579 32.17 11.30 26.28
N THR A 580 31.65 12.53 26.35
CA THR A 580 30.85 13.02 27.49
C THR A 580 29.44 12.42 27.46
N SER A 581 28.63 12.68 28.49
CA SER A 581 27.21 12.32 28.54
C SER A 581 26.37 13.55 28.89
N PRO A 582 25.65 14.17 27.93
CA PRO A 582 25.60 13.85 26.49
C PRO A 582 26.96 14.05 25.78
N ILE A 583 27.17 13.41 24.62
CA ILE A 583 28.41 13.51 23.83
C ILE A 583 28.74 14.95 23.45
N THR A 584 30.04 15.24 23.34
CA THR A 584 30.54 16.53 22.86
C THR A 584 31.03 16.40 21.43
N LEU A 585 30.51 17.22 20.50
CA LEU A 585 30.99 17.31 19.12
C LEU A 585 31.58 18.69 18.83
N SER A 586 32.53 18.71 17.89
CA SER A 586 33.11 19.96 17.41
C SER A 586 32.15 20.68 16.47
N SER A 587 31.88 21.94 16.78
CA SER A 587 31.08 22.84 15.93
C SER A 587 31.80 23.27 14.65
N TYR A 588 33.13 23.09 14.57
CA TYR A 588 33.96 23.56 13.46
C TYR A 588 33.77 22.73 12.19
N TRP A 589 33.54 21.41 12.31
CA TRP A 589 33.60 20.47 11.19
C TRP A 589 32.30 20.35 10.37
N ILE A 590 31.38 21.31 10.53
CA ILE A 590 30.10 21.32 9.84
C ILE A 590 30.19 22.22 8.62
N PHE A 591 30.42 21.60 7.46
CA PHE A 591 30.54 22.26 6.18
C PHE A 591 29.51 21.75 5.19
N LYS A 592 29.14 22.59 4.23
CA LYS A 592 28.33 22.23 3.07
C LYS A 592 29.04 22.63 1.79
N PHE A 593 28.63 22.01 0.68
CA PHE A 593 29.14 22.31 -0.65
C PHE A 593 27.94 22.36 -1.61
N GLN A 594 27.42 23.56 -1.91
CA GLN A 594 26.11 23.70 -2.56
C GLN A 594 26.23 24.51 -3.84
N ASN A 595 26.07 23.83 -4.98
CA ASN A 595 26.04 24.43 -6.32
C ASN A 595 27.19 25.42 -6.59
N VAL A 596 28.42 24.92 -6.48
CA VAL A 596 29.64 25.70 -6.74
C VAL A 596 30.65 24.89 -7.55
N THR A 597 31.61 25.58 -8.17
CA THR A 597 32.66 24.92 -8.96
C THR A 597 33.49 24.01 -8.06
N ASN A 598 34.02 22.93 -8.63
CA ASN A 598 34.84 21.95 -7.90
C ASN A 598 36.19 22.54 -7.46
N ALA A 599 36.19 23.25 -6.33
CA ALA A 599 37.38 23.79 -5.72
C ALA A 599 37.30 23.65 -4.20
N TYR A 600 38.37 23.18 -3.56
CA TYR A 600 38.43 22.98 -2.12
C TYR A 600 38.14 24.28 -1.33
N ALA A 601 38.47 25.45 -1.87
CA ALA A 601 38.17 26.74 -1.24
C ALA A 601 36.67 27.07 -1.15
N ASN A 602 35.81 26.36 -1.89
CA ASN A 602 34.38 26.63 -1.97
C ASN A 602 33.55 25.93 -0.89
N TRP A 603 34.17 25.12 -0.02
CA TRP A 603 33.51 24.59 1.17
C TRP A 603 33.04 25.73 2.07
N ALA A 604 31.75 25.77 2.39
CA ALA A 604 31.15 26.79 3.24
C ALA A 604 30.87 26.22 4.64
N THR A 605 31.29 26.93 5.68
CA THR A 605 30.94 26.55 7.06
C THR A 605 29.47 26.86 7.34
N VAL A 606 28.83 25.96 8.08
CA VAL A 606 27.43 26.09 8.52
C VAL A 606 27.37 26.17 10.04
N GLY A 607 28.23 25.40 10.72
CA GLY A 607 28.17 25.23 12.16
C GLY A 607 26.87 24.54 12.62
N PRO A 608 26.67 24.38 13.93
CA PRO A 608 25.52 23.65 14.47
C PRO A 608 24.18 24.39 14.28
N ASN A 609 24.21 25.71 14.14
CA ASN A 609 23.03 26.59 14.10
C ASN A 609 22.77 27.22 12.73
N GLY A 610 23.60 26.93 11.71
CA GLY A 610 23.35 27.41 10.35
C GLY A 610 22.21 26.64 9.69
N SER A 611 21.43 27.33 8.86
CA SER A 611 20.29 26.74 8.15
C SER A 611 20.73 25.90 6.95
N LEU A 612 20.14 24.71 6.86
CA LEU A 612 20.24 23.76 5.74
C LEU A 612 18.85 23.52 5.15
N LEU A 613 18.80 23.37 3.83
CA LEU A 613 17.59 22.98 3.11
C LEU A 613 17.46 21.44 3.08
N PRO A 614 16.24 20.88 2.98
CA PRO A 614 16.06 19.45 2.73
C PRO A 614 16.86 18.98 1.51
N GLY A 615 17.52 17.82 1.63
CA GLY A 615 18.35 17.23 0.58
C GLY A 615 19.76 17.81 0.48
N GLN A 616 20.12 18.84 1.27
CA GLN A 616 21.49 19.33 1.35
C GLN A 616 22.32 18.46 2.29
N GLY A 617 23.41 17.91 1.78
CA GLY A 617 24.37 17.21 2.61
C GLY A 617 25.30 18.16 3.37
N PHE A 618 25.83 17.68 4.49
CA PHE A 618 26.80 18.35 5.34
C PHE A 618 27.81 17.37 5.93
N THR A 619 28.99 17.87 6.30
CA THR A 619 30.02 17.06 6.97
C THR A 619 29.90 17.15 8.49
N LEU A 620 30.32 16.11 9.22
CA LEU A 620 30.49 16.17 10.68
C LEU A 620 31.49 15.10 11.14
N LYS A 621 32.45 15.46 11.99
CA LYS A 621 33.43 14.48 12.48
C LYS A 621 32.92 13.65 13.65
N GLY A 622 33.53 12.47 13.82
CA GLY A 622 33.13 11.48 14.82
C GLY A 622 33.24 11.94 16.27
N SER A 623 32.55 11.23 17.16
CA SER A 623 32.32 11.62 18.56
C SER A 623 33.47 11.34 19.52
N ALA A 624 34.47 10.57 19.12
CA ALA A 624 35.45 9.93 20.02
C ALA A 624 34.84 8.96 21.04
N ALA A 625 33.61 8.45 20.80
CA ALA A 625 33.00 7.41 21.62
C ALA A 625 33.79 6.09 21.60
N ALA A 626 33.64 5.31 22.66
CA ALA A 626 34.37 4.06 22.86
C ALA A 626 33.84 2.88 22.01
N THR A 627 32.59 2.96 21.56
CA THR A 627 31.97 1.98 20.67
C THR A 627 32.52 2.08 19.25
N ALA A 628 32.31 1.04 18.44
CA ALA A 628 32.72 1.06 17.02
C ALA A 628 32.00 2.14 16.22
N THR A 629 30.73 2.42 16.59
CA THR A 629 29.89 3.46 16.00
C THR A 629 29.19 4.27 17.09
N GLN A 630 28.88 5.53 16.79
CA GLN A 630 28.05 6.40 17.62
C GLN A 630 26.62 6.37 17.09
N ASN A 631 25.63 6.08 17.94
CA ASN A 631 24.23 6.27 17.58
C ASN A 631 23.82 7.74 17.76
N TYR A 632 23.06 8.24 16.80
CA TYR A 632 22.43 9.56 16.81
C TYR A 632 20.94 9.37 16.58
N VAL A 633 20.13 10.25 17.15
CA VAL A 633 18.68 10.28 16.87
C VAL A 633 18.36 11.56 16.11
N PHE A 634 17.83 11.43 14.90
CA PHE A 634 17.24 12.55 14.18
C PHE A 634 15.81 12.77 14.66
N VAL A 635 15.53 13.97 15.17
CA VAL A 635 14.23 14.36 15.73
C VAL A 635 13.67 15.53 14.93
N GLY A 636 12.52 15.34 14.28
CA GLY A 636 11.89 16.40 13.50
C GLY A 636 10.73 15.93 12.66
N LYS A 637 10.13 16.85 11.90
CA LYS A 637 9.02 16.52 10.99
C LYS A 637 9.56 15.80 9.76
N PRO A 638 9.05 14.63 9.37
CA PRO A 638 9.57 13.88 8.23
C PRO A 638 9.39 14.66 6.93
N HIS A 639 10.33 14.44 6.01
CA HIS A 639 10.28 14.96 4.66
C HIS A 639 9.40 14.07 3.76
N ASN A 640 8.56 14.67 2.91
CA ASN A 640 7.63 13.96 2.03
C ASN A 640 7.43 14.68 0.69
N GLY A 641 7.16 13.93 -0.37
CA GLY A 641 6.86 14.47 -1.69
C GLY A 641 8.10 15.05 -2.37
N ASP A 642 7.90 15.91 -3.36
CA ASP A 642 9.00 16.47 -4.16
C ASP A 642 9.88 17.44 -3.34
N ILE A 643 11.19 17.21 -3.35
CA ILE A 643 12.22 18.11 -2.80
C ILE A 643 13.18 18.46 -3.92
N THR A 644 13.37 19.76 -4.16
CA THR A 644 14.16 20.25 -5.28
C THR A 644 15.27 21.20 -4.85
N SER A 645 16.37 21.19 -5.58
CA SER A 645 17.49 22.14 -5.40
C SER A 645 18.12 22.52 -6.73
N PRO A 646 18.41 23.81 -6.98
CA PRO A 646 19.01 24.23 -8.23
C PRO A 646 20.49 23.83 -8.32
N ILE A 647 20.96 23.50 -9.52
CA ILE A 647 22.36 23.25 -9.81
C ILE A 647 22.76 23.91 -11.14
N ALA A 648 23.83 24.70 -11.16
CA ALA A 648 24.32 25.35 -12.36
C ALA A 648 25.28 24.43 -13.13
N ALA A 649 25.44 24.69 -14.43
CA ALA A 649 26.28 23.90 -15.32
C ALA A 649 27.67 23.60 -14.74
N ASN A 650 28.08 22.34 -14.79
CA ASN A 650 29.38 21.83 -14.35
C ASN A 650 29.72 22.03 -12.85
N ASN A 651 28.77 22.50 -12.03
CA ASN A 651 28.98 22.63 -10.60
C ASN A 651 28.84 21.28 -9.89
N LEU A 652 29.48 21.17 -8.73
CA LEU A 652 29.28 20.08 -7.79
C LEU A 652 28.27 20.48 -6.72
N ASN A 653 27.55 19.49 -6.22
CA ASN A 653 26.62 19.62 -5.11
C ASN A 653 26.77 18.45 -4.14
N LEU A 654 27.00 18.74 -2.86
CA LEU A 654 26.86 17.79 -1.78
C LEU A 654 25.37 17.67 -1.43
N SER A 655 24.75 16.65 -1.98
CA SER A 655 23.37 16.28 -1.70
C SER A 655 23.34 15.19 -0.62
N GLY A 656 22.15 14.77 -0.21
CA GLY A 656 22.01 13.54 0.55
C GLY A 656 20.56 13.11 0.66
N ASN A 657 20.36 11.86 1.05
CA ASN A 657 19.02 11.30 1.18
C ASN A 657 18.21 12.12 2.21
N PRO A 658 17.13 12.81 1.80
CA PRO A 658 16.31 13.61 2.70
C PRO A 658 15.21 12.81 3.38
N TYR A 659 15.03 11.53 3.05
CA TYR A 659 13.89 10.75 3.51
C TYR A 659 14.23 9.86 4.69
N ALA A 660 13.22 9.56 5.51
CA ALA A 660 13.29 8.62 6.62
C ALA A 660 13.26 7.14 6.18
N SER A 661 13.62 6.87 4.92
CA SER A 661 13.81 5.55 4.32
C SER A 661 15.03 5.59 3.38
N ALA A 662 15.54 4.44 2.98
CA ALA A 662 16.51 4.39 1.89
C ALA A 662 15.91 4.94 0.59
N ILE A 663 16.77 5.39 -0.32
CA ILE A 663 16.39 5.71 -1.70
C ILE A 663 17.14 4.85 -2.70
N ASP A 664 16.48 4.49 -3.79
CA ASP A 664 17.07 3.81 -4.94
C ASP A 664 17.91 4.81 -5.76
N ALA A 665 19.22 4.61 -5.80
CA ALA A 665 20.15 5.44 -6.55
C ALA A 665 19.89 5.39 -8.06
N ASP A 666 19.42 4.25 -8.58
CA ASP A 666 19.20 4.08 -10.02
C ASP A 666 17.98 4.89 -10.46
N GLN A 667 16.91 4.86 -9.64
CA GLN A 667 15.75 5.74 -9.85
C GLN A 667 16.12 7.22 -9.68
N PHE A 668 16.94 7.56 -8.66
CA PHE A 668 17.43 8.92 -8.47
C PHE A 668 18.25 9.41 -9.67
N ILE A 669 19.15 8.59 -10.21
CA ILE A 669 19.93 8.94 -11.41
C ILE A 669 18.99 9.19 -12.58
N THR A 670 18.08 8.25 -12.86
CA THR A 670 17.13 8.32 -13.97
C THR A 670 16.28 9.59 -13.92
N ASP A 671 15.73 9.93 -12.75
CA ASP A 671 14.91 11.14 -12.56
C ASP A 671 15.68 12.45 -12.76
N ASN A 672 17.02 12.41 -12.71
CA ASN A 672 17.89 13.59 -12.67
C ASN A 672 18.82 13.73 -13.88
N LEU A 673 18.80 12.82 -14.86
CA LEU A 673 19.68 12.88 -16.04
C LEU A 673 19.52 14.17 -16.86
N GLY A 674 18.37 14.84 -16.78
CA GLY A 674 18.16 16.15 -17.41
C GLY A 674 19.06 17.26 -16.85
N SER A 675 19.54 17.14 -15.61
CA SER A 675 20.34 18.17 -14.92
C SER A 675 21.73 17.70 -14.48
N LEU A 676 21.91 16.39 -14.29
CA LEU A 676 23.13 15.79 -13.73
C LEU A 676 23.86 14.94 -14.77
N THR A 677 25.14 14.67 -14.54
CA THR A 677 25.90 13.68 -15.33
C THR A 677 25.44 12.24 -15.10
N GLY A 678 24.67 12.01 -14.03
CA GLY A 678 24.23 10.68 -13.59
C GLY A 678 25.29 9.89 -12.81
N THR A 679 26.41 10.52 -12.44
CA THR A 679 27.42 9.94 -11.56
C THR A 679 27.24 10.40 -10.12
N ILE A 680 27.29 9.46 -9.18
CA ILE A 680 27.22 9.72 -7.73
C ILE A 680 28.57 9.42 -7.10
N TYR A 681 29.06 10.32 -6.24
CA TYR A 681 30.33 10.14 -5.54
C TYR A 681 30.13 10.09 -4.02
N PHE A 682 30.70 9.08 -3.38
CA PHE A 682 30.65 8.92 -1.93
C PHE A 682 32.04 9.08 -1.34
N TRP A 683 32.19 9.98 -0.36
CA TRP A 683 33.44 10.09 0.37
C TRP A 683 33.55 9.01 1.45
N GLU A 684 34.67 8.32 1.47
CA GLU A 684 35.07 7.43 2.56
C GLU A 684 36.39 7.88 3.17
N HIS A 685 36.44 7.99 4.50
CA HIS A 685 37.70 8.04 5.21
C HIS A 685 38.19 6.63 5.52
N TYR A 686 39.49 6.40 5.32
CA TYR A 686 40.08 5.12 5.69
C TYR A 686 40.14 4.98 7.22
N PRO A 687 39.91 3.77 7.76
CA PRO A 687 39.92 3.53 9.20
C PRO A 687 41.21 3.98 9.92
N THR A 688 42.33 3.96 9.20
CA THR A 688 43.68 4.29 9.72
C THR A 688 43.97 5.78 9.84
N ASN A 689 43.06 6.66 9.39
CA ASN A 689 43.25 8.11 9.50
C ASN A 689 43.26 8.59 10.96
N ASN A 690 44.27 9.38 11.33
CA ASN A 690 44.51 9.83 12.71
C ASN A 690 44.89 11.32 12.84
N THR A 691 44.51 12.16 11.86
CA THR A 691 44.93 13.56 11.78
C THR A 691 43.81 14.49 11.33
N HIS A 692 43.93 15.78 11.66
CA HIS A 692 43.08 16.86 11.13
C HIS A 692 43.71 17.62 9.95
N VAL A 693 44.97 17.34 9.62
CA VAL A 693 45.72 18.01 8.55
C VAL A 693 45.36 17.41 7.20
N LEU A 694 44.80 18.23 6.30
CA LEU A 694 44.31 17.80 4.97
C LEU A 694 45.33 16.96 4.19
N ALA A 695 46.56 17.45 4.05
CA ALA A 695 47.62 16.76 3.30
C ALA A 695 48.00 15.38 3.90
N ALA A 696 47.59 15.11 5.14
CA ALA A 696 47.82 13.85 5.83
C ALA A 696 46.54 12.97 5.93
N TYR A 697 45.39 13.44 5.42
CA TYR A 697 44.15 12.64 5.41
C TYR A 697 44.29 11.37 4.60
N GLN A 698 43.61 10.33 5.07
CA GLN A 698 43.51 9.05 4.39
C GLN A 698 42.03 8.81 4.06
N GLY A 699 41.70 8.66 2.79
CA GLY A 699 40.33 8.52 2.29
C GLY A 699 40.25 8.62 0.77
N GLY A 700 39.05 8.61 0.21
CA GLY A 700 38.82 8.71 -1.22
C GLY A 700 37.35 8.83 -1.60
N TYR A 701 37.08 9.07 -2.88
CA TYR A 701 35.74 9.06 -3.46
C TYR A 701 35.46 7.73 -4.15
N ALA A 702 34.44 7.01 -3.69
CA ALA A 702 33.84 5.92 -4.44
C ALA A 702 32.89 6.51 -5.47
N THR A 703 32.73 5.82 -6.60
CA THR A 703 31.91 6.29 -7.72
C THR A 703 30.80 5.28 -7.99
N ARG A 704 29.60 5.76 -8.35
CA ARG A 704 28.48 4.91 -8.80
C ARG A 704 27.77 5.52 -10.02
N THR A 705 27.38 4.66 -10.95
CA THR A 705 26.45 4.94 -12.07
C THR A 705 25.43 3.80 -12.16
N LEU A 706 24.56 3.81 -13.19
CA LEU A 706 23.65 2.71 -13.52
C LEU A 706 24.38 1.42 -13.91
N VAL A 707 25.67 1.51 -14.24
CA VAL A 707 26.52 0.32 -14.47
C VAL A 707 26.88 -0.35 -13.14
N GLY A 708 27.03 0.41 -12.06
CA GLY A 708 27.46 -0.09 -10.74
C GLY A 708 28.44 0.85 -10.06
N GLY A 709 29.05 0.38 -8.97
CA GLY A 709 30.00 1.18 -8.17
C GLY A 709 31.47 0.79 -8.37
N THR A 710 32.41 1.67 -8.05
CA THR A 710 33.85 1.40 -7.88
C THR A 710 34.32 1.84 -6.48
N PRO A 711 35.36 1.21 -5.89
CA PRO A 711 35.84 1.54 -4.56
C PRO A 711 36.42 2.96 -4.46
N PRO A 712 36.58 3.52 -3.24
CA PRO A 712 37.13 4.84 -3.04
C PRO A 712 38.52 5.02 -3.62
N GLN A 713 38.70 6.14 -4.30
CA GLN A 713 39.97 6.52 -4.91
C GLN A 713 40.43 7.86 -4.35
N LYS A 714 41.71 7.92 -3.96
CA LYS A 714 42.23 9.04 -3.17
C LYS A 714 42.56 10.23 -4.08
N PRO A 715 42.16 11.46 -3.72
CA PRO A 715 42.53 12.65 -4.48
C PRO A 715 43.99 13.04 -4.24
N ALA A 716 44.58 13.80 -5.18
CA ALA A 716 45.99 14.23 -5.11
C ALA A 716 46.36 15.12 -3.92
N LEU A 717 45.38 15.72 -3.23
CA LEU A 717 45.60 16.70 -2.15
C LEU A 717 45.83 16.07 -0.76
N ILE A 718 45.79 14.74 -0.63
CA ILE A 718 45.82 14.04 0.67
C ILE A 718 46.93 12.96 0.74
N SER A 719 47.01 12.23 1.86
CA SER A 719 48.04 11.22 2.10
C SER A 719 47.89 10.00 1.19
N ASN A 720 49.03 9.36 0.94
CA ASN A 720 49.08 8.13 0.17
C ASN A 720 48.77 6.84 0.95
N ASN A 721 48.58 6.94 2.26
CA ASN A 721 48.44 5.80 3.16
C ASN A 721 46.97 5.36 3.31
N GLY A 722 46.78 4.06 3.56
CA GLY A 722 45.47 3.44 3.75
C GLY A 722 44.75 3.13 2.44
N SER A 723 43.69 2.32 2.52
CA SER A 723 42.82 1.95 1.41
C SER A 723 41.44 1.53 1.92
N SER A 724 40.47 1.44 1.01
CA SER A 724 39.16 0.81 1.25
C SER A 724 38.75 0.03 0.00
N THR A 725 38.15 -1.14 0.21
CA THR A 725 37.61 -1.99 -0.87
C THR A 725 36.10 -1.88 -0.99
N ARG A 726 35.46 -0.98 -0.24
CA ARG A 726 34.00 -0.90 -0.15
C ARG A 726 33.43 -0.26 -1.39
N VAL A 727 32.35 -0.83 -1.91
CA VAL A 727 31.71 -0.35 -3.14
C VAL A 727 30.30 0.13 -2.82
N PRO A 728 29.89 1.31 -3.31
CA PRO A 728 28.54 1.81 -3.11
C PRO A 728 27.52 0.93 -3.84
N GLY A 729 26.57 0.41 -3.07
CA GLY A 729 25.43 -0.36 -3.57
C GLY A 729 24.34 0.51 -4.21
N ARG A 730 23.24 -0.11 -4.62
CA ARG A 730 22.08 0.53 -5.26
C ARG A 730 21.32 1.49 -4.36
N PHE A 731 21.19 1.17 -3.09
CA PHE A 731 20.41 1.97 -2.15
C PHE A 731 21.30 2.95 -1.40
N ILE A 732 20.80 4.16 -1.23
CA ILE A 732 21.42 5.21 -0.42
C ILE A 732 20.71 5.25 0.93
N PRO A 733 21.40 4.85 2.02
CA PRO A 733 20.86 4.85 3.38
C PRO A 733 20.23 6.15 3.85
N VAL A 734 19.37 6.03 4.87
CA VAL A 734 18.77 7.16 5.57
C VAL A 734 19.85 8.13 6.05
N GLY A 735 19.78 9.38 5.63
CA GLY A 735 20.73 10.43 6.04
C GLY A 735 22.13 10.32 5.45
N GLN A 736 22.41 9.43 4.49
CA GLN A 736 23.71 9.40 3.80
C GLN A 736 23.85 10.58 2.83
N GLY A 737 24.95 11.33 2.96
CA GLY A 737 25.35 12.39 2.03
C GLY A 737 26.21 11.86 0.87
N PHE A 738 26.08 12.48 -0.30
CA PHE A 738 26.81 12.12 -1.52
C PHE A 738 26.96 13.33 -2.46
N PHE A 739 27.99 13.32 -3.28
CA PHE A 739 28.18 14.34 -4.31
C PHE A 739 27.54 13.96 -5.62
N VAL A 740 27.02 14.96 -6.31
CA VAL A 740 26.59 14.89 -7.71
C VAL A 740 27.23 16.02 -8.51
N ALA A 741 27.40 15.81 -9.81
CA ALA A 741 27.85 16.82 -10.76
C ALA A 741 26.73 17.20 -11.73
N ALA A 742 26.57 18.50 -11.96
CA ALA A 742 25.72 18.98 -13.04
C ALA A 742 26.32 18.63 -14.40
N ASN A 743 25.46 18.37 -15.37
CA ASN A 743 25.84 18.34 -16.78
C ASN A 743 26.20 19.76 -17.28
N THR A 744 26.45 19.89 -18.58
CA THR A 744 26.87 21.16 -19.20
C THR A 744 25.79 22.24 -19.21
N THR A 745 24.55 21.92 -18.86
CA THR A 745 23.43 22.88 -18.78
C THR A 745 23.03 23.20 -17.34
N GLY A 746 23.22 22.26 -16.41
CA GLY A 746 22.63 22.33 -15.08
C GLY A 746 21.10 22.17 -15.13
N GLY A 747 20.44 22.56 -14.05
CA GLY A 747 18.99 22.48 -13.90
C GLY A 747 18.58 22.35 -12.44
N THR A 748 17.84 21.29 -12.12
CA THR A 748 17.28 21.03 -10.79
C THR A 748 17.54 19.58 -10.40
N ILE A 749 18.09 19.40 -9.20
CA ILE A 749 18.15 18.11 -8.50
C ILE A 749 16.77 17.86 -7.90
N LYS A 750 16.20 16.67 -8.15
CA LYS A 750 14.88 16.24 -7.70
C LYS A 750 14.98 14.96 -6.87
N PHE A 751 14.52 15.06 -5.64
CA PHE A 751 14.11 13.92 -4.83
C PHE A 751 12.59 13.80 -4.89
N ASN A 752 12.06 12.57 -4.93
CA ASN A 752 10.62 12.33 -4.88
C ASN A 752 10.30 11.00 -4.21
N ASN A 753 9.03 10.78 -3.85
CA ASN A 753 8.62 9.58 -3.11
C ASN A 753 8.77 8.27 -3.92
N GLY A 754 8.78 8.33 -5.25
CA GLY A 754 9.02 7.17 -6.11
C GLY A 754 10.43 6.60 -6.02
N GLN A 755 11.37 7.33 -5.40
CA GLN A 755 12.73 6.87 -5.16
C GLN A 755 12.86 6.09 -3.84
N ARG A 756 11.85 6.10 -2.97
CA ARG A 756 11.93 5.53 -1.61
C ARG A 756 11.78 4.01 -1.64
N ALA A 757 12.57 3.30 -0.83
CA ALA A 757 12.44 1.87 -0.59
C ALA A 757 12.77 1.54 0.87
N PHE A 758 12.21 0.45 1.39
CA PHE A 758 12.64 -0.11 2.68
C PHE A 758 13.81 -1.07 2.48
N VAL A 759 15.01 -0.51 2.60
CA VAL A 759 16.28 -1.26 2.58
C VAL A 759 17.16 -0.75 3.72
N LYS A 760 17.52 -1.61 4.66
CA LYS A 760 18.32 -1.34 5.86
C LYS A 760 19.77 -1.07 5.47
N GLU A 761 20.48 -0.33 6.30
CA GLU A 761 21.87 0.07 6.00
C GLU A 761 22.90 -1.08 6.09
N THR A 762 22.44 -2.28 6.45
CA THR A 762 23.22 -3.52 6.51
C THR A 762 23.02 -4.42 5.28
N ASP A 763 22.08 -4.09 4.39
CA ASP A 763 21.91 -4.78 3.12
C ASP A 763 23.17 -4.56 2.25
N THR A 764 23.59 -5.60 1.54
CA THR A 764 24.82 -5.57 0.72
C THR A 764 24.75 -4.55 -0.41
N ASN A 765 23.55 -4.15 -0.82
CA ASN A 765 23.30 -3.10 -1.79
C ASN A 765 22.95 -1.75 -1.14
N SER A 766 23.02 -1.58 0.18
CA SER A 766 22.68 -0.34 0.90
C SER A 766 23.81 0.14 1.83
N ASN A 767 25.07 -0.14 1.50
CA ASN A 767 26.18 0.11 2.41
C ASN A 767 26.45 1.60 2.63
N SER A 768 26.51 2.03 3.89
CA SER A 768 26.94 3.38 4.28
C SER A 768 28.46 3.57 4.14
N MET A 769 28.92 4.46 3.28
CA MET A 769 30.34 4.55 2.85
C MET A 769 31.34 5.07 3.91
N PHE A 770 31.01 5.04 5.21
CA PHE A 770 31.87 5.49 6.31
C PHE A 770 31.90 4.55 7.54
N ARG A 771 31.31 3.34 7.48
CA ARG A 771 31.23 2.40 8.62
C ARG A 771 32.21 1.21 8.53
N HIS A 772 32.58 0.63 9.67
CA HIS A 772 33.26 -0.66 9.76
C HIS A 772 32.27 -1.81 9.48
N ASP A 773 32.78 -2.90 8.89
CA ASP A 773 32.08 -4.19 8.76
C ASP A 773 31.92 -4.87 10.13
N THR A 774 30.70 -5.32 10.44
CA THR A 774 30.40 -6.77 10.52
C THR A 774 28.89 -6.97 10.56
N HIS A 775 28.44 -7.80 9.63
CA HIS A 775 27.18 -8.52 9.64
C HIS A 775 27.02 -9.28 10.98
N VAL A 776 25.92 -9.04 11.69
CA VAL A 776 25.30 -10.06 12.55
C VAL A 776 23.86 -10.15 12.07
N VAL A 777 23.57 -11.13 11.22
CA VAL A 777 22.18 -11.60 11.09
C VAL A 777 21.94 -12.39 12.36
N ASP A 778 21.12 -11.86 13.26
CA ASP A 778 20.57 -12.69 14.32
C ASP A 778 19.43 -13.49 13.69
N GLU A 779 19.71 -14.77 13.38
CA GLU A 779 18.79 -15.70 12.69
C GLU A 779 17.65 -16.21 13.61
N THR A 780 17.09 -15.36 14.45
CA THR A 780 15.92 -15.71 15.28
C THR A 780 14.71 -14.88 14.88
N ASN A 781 14.33 -14.96 13.59
CA ASN A 781 13.21 -14.19 13.06
C ASN A 781 11.87 -14.88 13.37
N ILE A 782 11.28 -14.52 14.51
CA ILE A 782 9.88 -14.83 14.85
C ILE A 782 8.93 -13.72 14.30
N PHE A 783 9.47 -12.65 13.69
CA PHE A 783 8.72 -11.47 13.25
C PHE A 783 9.09 -11.05 11.81
N ASN A 784 8.10 -10.67 10.99
CA ASN A 784 8.29 -10.25 9.59
C ASN A 784 8.85 -8.81 9.48
N ASN A 785 10.17 -8.68 9.38
CA ASN A 785 10.91 -7.43 9.12
C ASN A 785 11.68 -7.46 7.78
N ASN A 786 11.11 -8.15 6.79
CA ASN A 786 11.71 -8.35 5.47
C ASN A 786 11.81 -7.03 4.69
N GLU A 787 12.92 -6.86 3.98
CA GLU A 787 13.16 -5.71 3.10
C GLU A 787 12.31 -5.79 1.82
N ASP A 788 12.10 -4.63 1.21
CA ASP A 788 11.42 -4.56 -0.08
C ASP A 788 12.23 -5.35 -1.11
N GLN A 789 11.53 -6.18 -1.88
CA GLN A 789 12.15 -6.93 -2.96
C GLN A 789 12.40 -6.01 -4.15
N TYR A 790 13.57 -6.14 -4.76
CA TYR A 790 13.94 -5.43 -5.97
C TYR A 790 14.52 -6.41 -6.99
N VAL A 791 14.38 -6.06 -8.27
CA VAL A 791 14.94 -6.85 -9.36
C VAL A 791 16.40 -6.47 -9.52
N GLU A 792 17.28 -7.45 -9.31
CA GLU A 792 18.68 -7.38 -9.72
C GLU A 792 18.77 -7.56 -11.23
N ASP A 793 19.57 -6.75 -11.90
CA ASP A 793 19.82 -6.93 -13.31
C ASP A 793 20.79 -8.10 -13.57
N THR A 794 20.80 -8.55 -14.83
CA THR A 794 21.66 -9.64 -15.28
C THR A 794 22.77 -9.15 -16.21
N TYR A 795 23.14 -7.87 -16.16
CA TYR A 795 24.13 -7.29 -17.06
C TYR A 795 25.53 -7.79 -16.75
N GLY A 796 26.29 -8.07 -17.81
CA GLY A 796 27.69 -8.51 -17.70
C GLY A 796 28.57 -7.35 -17.23
N ARG A 797 29.35 -7.56 -16.17
CA ARG A 797 30.31 -6.55 -15.67
C ARG A 797 31.69 -7.11 -15.46
N LEU A 798 32.71 -6.28 -15.70
CA LEU A 798 34.11 -6.58 -15.49
C LEU A 798 34.79 -5.48 -14.70
N ARG A 799 35.51 -5.88 -13.65
CA ARG A 799 36.31 -4.99 -12.81
C ARG A 799 37.78 -5.21 -13.13
N ILE A 800 38.43 -4.19 -13.68
CA ILE A 800 39.84 -4.26 -14.09
C ILE A 800 40.68 -3.48 -13.09
N GLY A 801 41.62 -4.16 -12.44
CA GLY A 801 42.57 -3.61 -11.49
C GLY A 801 43.88 -3.21 -12.15
N PHE A 802 44.48 -2.14 -11.64
CA PHE A 802 45.82 -1.69 -11.97
C PHE A 802 46.61 -1.39 -10.70
N ASP A 803 47.69 -2.15 -10.49
CA ASP A 803 48.64 -1.93 -9.41
C ASP A 803 49.91 -1.27 -9.95
N SER A 804 50.33 -0.18 -9.32
CA SER A 804 51.60 0.50 -9.64
C SER A 804 52.76 0.03 -8.76
N SER A 805 53.98 0.34 -9.18
CA SER A 805 55.23 -0.03 -8.49
C SER A 805 55.35 0.50 -7.05
N ASN A 806 54.60 1.55 -6.72
CA ASN A 806 54.54 2.16 -5.38
C ASN A 806 53.18 1.91 -4.69
N GLN A 807 52.54 0.76 -4.97
CA GLN A 807 51.39 0.21 -4.26
C GLN A 807 50.07 0.99 -4.40
N TRP A 808 49.90 1.77 -5.47
CA TRP A 808 48.59 2.34 -5.80
C TRP A 808 47.76 1.33 -6.56
N HIS A 809 46.47 1.26 -6.24
CA HIS A 809 45.50 0.40 -6.89
C HIS A 809 44.33 1.22 -7.44
N ARG A 810 44.12 1.18 -8.77
CA ARG A 810 42.94 1.73 -9.45
C ARG A 810 42.08 0.59 -9.98
N GLN A 811 40.78 0.62 -9.67
CA GLN A 811 39.79 -0.27 -10.28
C GLN A 811 38.92 0.50 -11.28
N LEU A 812 38.75 -0.07 -12.47
CA LEU A 812 37.79 0.36 -13.49
C LEU A 812 36.62 -0.61 -13.57
N LEU A 813 35.45 -0.12 -13.97
CA LEU A 813 34.25 -0.93 -14.20
C LEU A 813 33.77 -0.80 -15.65
N LEU A 814 33.67 -1.92 -16.36
CA LEU A 814 33.03 -2.01 -17.68
C LEU A 814 31.74 -2.82 -17.56
N GLY A 815 30.63 -2.27 -18.04
CA GLY A 815 29.33 -2.95 -18.09
C GLY A 815 28.79 -3.08 -19.51
N PHE A 816 28.18 -4.23 -19.80
CA PHE A 816 27.48 -4.50 -21.05
C PHE A 816 25.97 -4.44 -20.78
N MET A 817 25.38 -3.30 -21.13
CA MET A 817 24.05 -2.85 -20.74
C MET A 817 23.02 -3.05 -21.86
N ASP A 818 23.25 -4.02 -22.74
CA ASP A 818 22.35 -4.37 -23.85
C ASP A 818 21.97 -3.19 -24.76
N ASP A 819 20.72 -2.72 -24.69
CA ASP A 819 20.21 -1.57 -25.45
C ASP A 819 20.16 -0.27 -24.64
N HIS A 820 20.65 -0.27 -23.39
CA HIS A 820 20.64 0.88 -22.49
C HIS A 820 21.89 1.77 -22.56
N ALA A 821 22.99 1.28 -23.14
CA ALA A 821 24.22 2.06 -23.34
C ALA A 821 24.81 1.80 -24.74
N THR A 822 25.71 2.68 -25.16
CA THR A 822 26.35 2.68 -26.48
C THR A 822 27.88 2.71 -26.34
N PRO A 823 28.63 2.58 -27.45
CA PRO A 823 30.09 2.75 -27.40
C PRO A 823 30.54 4.20 -27.19
N ALA A 824 29.64 5.19 -27.29
CA ALA A 824 29.93 6.60 -27.06
C ALA A 824 29.70 6.96 -25.57
N TYR A 825 29.97 8.21 -25.19
CA TYR A 825 29.68 8.67 -23.83
C TYR A 825 28.17 8.75 -23.58
N ASP A 826 27.68 8.00 -22.59
CA ASP A 826 26.29 7.91 -22.16
C ASP A 826 26.12 8.39 -20.70
N PRO A 827 25.52 9.58 -20.47
CA PRO A 827 25.21 10.07 -19.13
C PRO A 827 24.39 9.05 -18.31
N GLY A 828 24.76 8.89 -17.04
CA GLY A 828 24.14 7.90 -16.16
C GLY A 828 24.73 6.50 -16.23
N TYR A 829 25.42 6.13 -17.32
CA TYR A 829 26.14 4.85 -17.43
C TYR A 829 27.64 5.06 -17.28
N ASP A 830 28.17 6.11 -17.91
CA ASP A 830 29.58 6.45 -17.86
C ASP A 830 29.94 7.42 -16.73
N ALA A 831 31.08 7.17 -16.10
CA ALA A 831 31.66 8.07 -15.11
C ALA A 831 32.96 8.67 -15.63
N ILE A 832 32.98 9.99 -15.78
CA ILE A 832 34.21 10.74 -16.06
C ILE A 832 35.16 10.56 -14.89
N HIS A 833 36.43 10.37 -15.23
CA HIS A 833 37.55 10.28 -14.31
C HIS A 833 37.63 11.53 -13.42
N PHE A 834 37.15 11.37 -12.18
CA PHE A 834 36.91 12.47 -11.23
C PHE A 834 38.20 12.95 -10.54
N ASP A 835 39.17 12.05 -10.33
CA ASP A 835 40.35 12.27 -9.52
C ASP A 835 41.64 11.86 -10.25
N ASP A 836 42.42 12.84 -10.76
CA ASP A 836 43.68 12.57 -11.47
C ASP A 836 44.82 12.18 -10.50
N GLN A 837 45.18 10.90 -10.47
CA GLN A 837 46.22 10.38 -9.58
C GLN A 837 47.63 10.43 -10.22
N PRO A 838 48.70 10.46 -9.41
CA PRO A 838 50.09 10.32 -9.88
C PRO A 838 50.35 9.03 -10.66
N ASN A 839 49.84 7.89 -10.17
CA ASN A 839 49.78 6.64 -10.93
C ASN A 839 48.33 6.25 -11.10
N ASP A 840 47.92 5.91 -12.33
CA ASP A 840 46.51 5.79 -12.65
C ASP A 840 46.24 4.92 -13.88
N MET A 841 44.99 4.45 -13.99
CA MET A 841 44.45 3.78 -15.16
C MET A 841 43.03 4.30 -15.45
N TYR A 842 42.67 4.45 -16.72
CA TYR A 842 41.33 4.85 -17.15
C TYR A 842 40.98 4.29 -18.54
N PHE A 843 39.69 4.15 -18.84
CA PHE A 843 39.26 3.92 -20.21
C PHE A 843 39.43 5.20 -21.04
N VAL A 844 39.86 5.05 -22.30
CA VAL A 844 39.93 6.14 -23.26
C VAL A 844 38.78 6.01 -24.24
N ASN A 845 37.77 6.88 -24.10
CA ASN A 845 36.59 6.93 -24.97
C ASN A 845 36.57 8.30 -25.70
N GLY A 846 37.04 8.34 -26.94
CA GLY A 846 37.18 9.61 -27.67
C GLY A 846 38.13 10.58 -26.96
N SER A 847 37.61 11.73 -26.51
CA SER A 847 38.34 12.70 -25.68
C SER A 847 38.21 12.46 -24.18
N ASP A 848 37.27 11.61 -23.78
CA ASP A 848 36.92 11.40 -22.38
C ASP A 848 37.77 10.30 -21.75
N LYS A 849 38.03 10.47 -20.46
CA LYS A 849 38.71 9.50 -19.61
C LYS A 849 37.70 8.99 -18.61
N LEU A 850 37.42 7.68 -18.61
CA LEU A 850 36.33 7.11 -17.82
C LEU A 850 36.85 6.13 -16.76
N THR A 851 36.25 6.17 -15.58
CA THR A 851 36.45 5.17 -14.50
C THR A 851 35.40 4.07 -14.54
N ILE A 852 34.21 4.40 -15.02
CA ILE A 852 33.12 3.46 -15.30
C ILE A 852 32.69 3.70 -16.74
N GLN A 853 32.61 2.62 -17.52
CA GLN A 853 32.13 2.65 -18.89
C GLN A 853 30.98 1.67 -19.08
N GLY A 854 29.86 2.14 -19.62
CA GLY A 854 28.81 1.30 -20.21
C GLY A 854 29.09 1.10 -21.70
N ASP A 855 28.73 -0.07 -22.22
CA ASP A 855 28.57 -0.32 -23.66
C ASP A 855 27.29 -1.14 -23.83
N GLY A 856 26.87 -1.36 -25.07
CA GLY A 856 25.71 -2.20 -25.36
C GLY A 856 25.98 -3.68 -25.17
N TYR A 857 25.40 -4.51 -26.03
CA TYR A 857 25.60 -5.96 -26.01
C TYR A 857 27.07 -6.38 -26.01
N PHE A 858 27.38 -7.42 -25.23
CA PHE A 858 28.70 -8.03 -25.22
C PHE A 858 29.10 -8.57 -26.60
N ASP A 859 30.29 -8.19 -27.06
CA ASP A 859 30.89 -8.65 -28.30
C ASP A 859 32.39 -8.91 -28.08
N VAL A 860 32.80 -10.16 -28.33
CA VAL A 860 34.18 -10.62 -28.12
C VAL A 860 35.22 -9.89 -28.98
N THR A 861 34.79 -9.21 -30.04
CA THR A 861 35.65 -8.43 -30.94
C THR A 861 35.89 -7.00 -30.48
N LYS A 862 35.17 -6.54 -29.43
CA LYS A 862 35.27 -5.19 -28.89
C LYS A 862 36.65 -4.90 -28.30
N ILE A 863 36.97 -3.62 -28.34
CA ILE A 863 38.27 -3.07 -28.00
C ILE A 863 38.01 -1.90 -27.06
N TYR A 864 38.53 -1.97 -25.84
CA TYR A 864 38.44 -0.86 -24.89
C TYR A 864 39.86 -0.34 -24.63
N PRO A 865 40.27 0.78 -25.24
CA PRO A 865 41.58 1.36 -25.02
C PRO A 865 41.76 1.80 -23.56
N LEU A 866 42.95 1.56 -23.02
CA LEU A 866 43.32 1.90 -21.65
C LEU A 866 44.45 2.93 -21.63
N GLY A 867 44.23 4.02 -20.92
CA GLY A 867 45.25 5.00 -20.57
C GLY A 867 45.91 4.61 -19.26
N VAL A 868 47.25 4.65 -19.23
CA VAL A 868 48.05 4.35 -18.04
C VAL A 868 48.99 5.51 -17.77
N LYS A 869 49.03 5.92 -16.50
CA LYS A 869 49.91 6.98 -16.00
C LYS A 869 50.76 6.42 -14.88
N THR A 870 52.06 6.68 -14.93
CA THR A 870 53.03 6.28 -13.92
C THR A 870 53.97 7.44 -13.62
N THR A 871 54.13 7.79 -12.35
CA THR A 871 55.07 8.86 -11.93
C THR A 871 56.50 8.36 -11.75
N ASP A 872 56.68 7.11 -11.33
CA ASP A 872 57.98 6.49 -11.11
C ASP A 872 58.15 5.30 -12.05
N PRO A 873 59.35 5.06 -12.61
CA PRO A 873 59.60 3.85 -13.39
C PRO A 873 59.51 2.61 -12.49
N GLY A 874 58.98 1.51 -13.03
CA GLY A 874 58.97 0.22 -12.34
C GLY A 874 57.87 -0.71 -12.81
N VAL A 875 57.75 -1.85 -12.12
CA VAL A 875 56.77 -2.89 -12.45
C VAL A 875 55.37 -2.44 -12.08
N VAL A 876 54.47 -2.45 -13.06
CA VAL A 876 53.02 -2.31 -12.88
C VAL A 876 52.34 -3.62 -13.22
N SER A 877 51.12 -3.82 -12.73
CA SER A 877 50.33 -5.01 -13.06
C SER A 877 48.88 -4.70 -13.38
N PHE A 878 48.34 -5.42 -14.37
CA PHE A 878 46.92 -5.44 -14.71
C PHE A 878 46.32 -6.76 -14.26
N ASN A 879 45.14 -6.70 -13.66
CA ASN A 879 44.46 -7.88 -13.14
C ASN A 879 42.94 -7.76 -13.30
N LEU A 880 42.25 -8.89 -13.31
CA LEU A 880 40.79 -8.95 -13.25
C LEU A 880 40.38 -9.02 -11.77
N ASP A 881 39.85 -7.93 -11.23
CA ASP A 881 39.41 -7.86 -9.82
C ASP A 881 38.14 -8.67 -9.60
N ALA A 882 37.18 -8.58 -10.52
CA ALA A 882 35.94 -9.36 -10.50
C ALA A 882 35.30 -9.47 -11.88
N LYS A 883 34.42 -10.46 -12.01
CA LYS A 883 33.61 -10.73 -13.19
C LYS A 883 32.21 -11.14 -12.74
N GLU A 884 31.19 -10.45 -13.24
CA GLU A 884 29.79 -10.63 -12.85
C GLU A 884 28.95 -10.95 -14.09
N ASN A 885 28.03 -11.92 -14.01
CA ASN A 885 27.13 -12.32 -15.11
C ASN A 885 27.82 -12.70 -16.43
N PHE A 886 28.99 -13.34 -16.34
CA PHE A 886 29.68 -13.94 -17.49
C PHE A 886 29.86 -15.44 -17.31
N ALA A 887 30.01 -16.16 -18.42
CA ALA A 887 30.45 -17.55 -18.39
C ALA A 887 31.81 -17.67 -17.66
N ALA A 888 31.98 -18.74 -16.87
CA ALA A 888 33.16 -18.96 -16.06
C ALA A 888 34.45 -18.97 -16.91
N ASP A 889 34.37 -19.49 -18.13
CA ASP A 889 35.46 -19.60 -19.11
C ASP A 889 35.67 -18.34 -19.97
N GLN A 890 34.84 -17.30 -19.83
CA GLN A 890 35.04 -16.03 -20.54
C GLN A 890 36.44 -15.49 -20.22
N GLN A 891 37.29 -15.44 -21.25
CA GLN A 891 38.66 -14.96 -21.16
C GLN A 891 38.73 -13.44 -21.35
N VAL A 892 39.65 -12.82 -20.62
CA VAL A 892 39.92 -11.38 -20.68
C VAL A 892 41.43 -11.19 -20.84
N TYR A 893 41.80 -10.31 -21.77
CA TYR A 893 43.19 -10.05 -22.14
C TYR A 893 43.51 -8.56 -22.12
N ILE A 894 44.76 -8.24 -21.81
CA ILE A 894 45.38 -6.96 -22.12
C ILE A 894 46.24 -7.14 -23.38
N TYR A 895 45.93 -6.38 -24.43
CA TYR A 895 46.76 -6.30 -25.62
C TYR A 895 47.75 -5.14 -25.49
N ASP A 896 49.04 -5.44 -25.62
CA ASP A 896 50.13 -4.46 -25.68
C ASP A 896 50.53 -4.23 -27.15
N SER A 897 50.19 -3.05 -27.68
CA SER A 897 50.46 -2.70 -29.09
C SER A 897 51.94 -2.53 -29.42
N VAL A 898 52.80 -2.32 -28.41
CA VAL A 898 54.25 -2.18 -28.61
C VAL A 898 54.91 -3.54 -28.83
N THR A 899 54.49 -4.55 -28.08
CA THR A 899 55.01 -5.94 -28.22
C THR A 899 54.16 -6.80 -29.16
N ALA A 900 52.98 -6.31 -29.56
CA ALA A 900 51.95 -7.03 -30.31
C ALA A 900 51.48 -8.33 -29.63
N ALA A 901 51.54 -8.39 -28.29
CA ALA A 901 51.21 -9.56 -27.51
C ALA A 901 49.87 -9.42 -26.76
N TYR A 902 49.17 -10.54 -26.60
CA TYR A 902 47.95 -10.66 -25.79
C TYR A 902 48.29 -11.33 -24.46
N HIS A 903 47.99 -10.65 -23.36
CA HIS A 903 48.25 -11.13 -22.01
C HIS A 903 46.95 -11.48 -21.32
N ASN A 904 46.73 -12.77 -21.06
CA ASN A 904 45.54 -13.25 -20.35
C ASN A 904 45.59 -12.81 -18.88
N ILE A 905 44.57 -12.09 -18.44
CA ILE A 905 44.43 -11.60 -17.06
C ILE A 905 43.29 -12.27 -16.27
N THR A 906 42.68 -13.32 -16.83
CA THR A 906 41.49 -13.97 -16.26
C THR A 906 41.80 -14.67 -14.93
N ASN A 907 42.94 -15.34 -14.83
CA ASN A 907 43.35 -16.14 -13.66
C ASN A 907 44.76 -15.80 -13.17
N GLN A 908 45.34 -14.70 -13.68
CA GLN A 908 46.70 -14.26 -13.36
C GLN A 908 46.82 -12.76 -13.64
N LYS A 909 47.85 -12.12 -13.09
CA LYS A 909 48.18 -10.73 -13.41
C LYS A 909 49.12 -10.64 -14.61
N PHE A 910 48.98 -9.58 -15.40
CA PHE A 910 49.95 -9.19 -16.42
C PHE A 910 50.88 -8.14 -15.83
N GLU A 911 52.16 -8.47 -15.65
CA GLU A 911 53.18 -7.57 -15.10
C GLU A 911 54.10 -7.03 -16.20
N ILE A 912 54.43 -5.75 -16.12
CA ILE A 912 55.34 -5.10 -17.06
C ILE A 912 56.08 -3.93 -16.42
N ASP A 913 57.36 -3.75 -16.79
CA ASP A 913 58.13 -2.56 -16.41
C ASP A 913 57.73 -1.38 -17.29
N MET A 914 57.29 -0.29 -16.65
CA MET A 914 56.84 0.94 -17.30
C MET A 914 57.76 2.10 -16.92
N PRO A 915 58.21 2.92 -17.89
CA PRO A 915 58.86 4.19 -17.57
C PRO A 915 57.86 5.17 -16.94
N ALA A 916 58.36 6.22 -16.30
CA ALA A 916 57.52 7.34 -15.90
C ALA A 916 56.92 8.06 -17.12
N GLY A 917 55.62 8.34 -17.10
CA GLY A 917 54.91 9.01 -18.18
C GLY A 917 53.42 8.69 -18.24
N THR A 918 52.76 9.11 -19.32
CA THR A 918 51.39 8.73 -19.64
C THR A 918 51.35 8.10 -21.01
N VAL A 919 50.67 6.97 -21.14
CA VAL A 919 50.54 6.21 -22.39
C VAL A 919 49.06 5.88 -22.60
N ASN A 920 48.48 6.32 -23.72
CA ASN A 920 47.03 6.20 -24.00
C ASN A 920 46.71 5.29 -25.18
N ASP A 921 47.72 4.83 -25.91
CA ASP A 921 47.62 4.12 -27.19
C ASP A 921 48.35 2.77 -27.19
N ARG A 922 48.86 2.35 -26.02
CA ARG A 922 49.59 1.09 -25.85
C ARG A 922 48.70 -0.08 -25.46
N PHE A 923 47.87 0.11 -24.44
CA PHE A 923 47.12 -0.98 -23.83
C PHE A 923 45.65 -0.94 -24.24
N SER A 924 45.05 -2.11 -24.44
CA SER A 924 43.60 -2.23 -24.62
C SER A 924 43.09 -3.53 -24.01
N LEU A 925 41.91 -3.47 -23.40
CA LEU A 925 41.17 -4.64 -22.95
C LEU A 925 40.56 -5.36 -24.17
N ARG A 926 40.69 -6.69 -24.19
CA ARG A 926 40.23 -7.58 -25.27
C ARG A 926 39.59 -8.84 -24.69
N PHE A 927 38.78 -9.50 -25.53
CA PHE A 927 38.11 -10.77 -25.19
C PHE A 927 38.52 -11.93 -26.12
N THR A 928 39.57 -11.71 -26.91
CA THR A 928 40.20 -12.70 -27.80
C THR A 928 41.72 -12.53 -27.73
N ASP A 929 42.46 -13.61 -27.94
CA ASP A 929 43.93 -13.66 -27.93
C ASP A 929 44.57 -13.30 -29.28
N GLY A 930 43.78 -12.77 -30.22
CA GLY A 930 44.24 -12.40 -31.56
C GLY A 930 44.39 -13.57 -32.53
N THR A 931 44.13 -14.82 -32.12
CA THR A 931 44.13 -15.98 -33.03
C THR A 931 42.91 -16.03 -33.96
N ALA A 932 41.97 -15.09 -33.80
CA ALA A 932 40.75 -14.93 -34.59
C ALA A 932 40.95 -14.59 -36.09
N LEU A 933 42.19 -14.59 -36.61
CA LEU A 933 42.49 -14.52 -38.05
C LEU A 933 42.92 -15.87 -38.66
N GLY A 934 42.96 -16.95 -37.87
CA GLY A 934 43.01 -18.32 -38.37
C GLY A 934 41.61 -18.81 -38.73
N THR A 935 41.45 -19.52 -39.85
CA THR A 935 40.17 -20.13 -40.28
C THR A 935 39.75 -21.29 -39.37
N GLY A 936 39.42 -20.99 -38.11
CA GLY A 936 38.89 -21.89 -37.10
C GLY A 936 37.98 -21.10 -36.17
N GLU A 937 36.67 -21.21 -36.43
CA GLU A 937 35.53 -20.88 -35.57
C GLU A 937 35.71 -19.72 -34.57
N VAL A 938 35.45 -18.49 -35.04
CA VAL A 938 35.02 -17.40 -34.16
C VAL A 938 33.51 -17.54 -33.95
N SER A 939 33.18 -17.99 -32.73
CA SER A 939 31.86 -18.00 -32.14
C SER A 939 31.34 -16.57 -31.93
N LEU A 940 30.04 -16.40 -32.16
CA LEU A 940 29.16 -15.25 -31.83
C LEU A 940 29.02 -14.12 -32.86
N ALA A 941 28.22 -14.41 -33.89
CA ALA A 941 27.14 -13.49 -34.30
C ALA A 941 26.02 -14.31 -34.98
N ASN A 942 25.03 -14.68 -34.15
CA ASN A 942 23.67 -15.12 -34.48
C ASN A 942 23.51 -16.52 -35.09
N GLY A 943 23.80 -17.56 -34.31
CA GLY A 943 23.28 -18.95 -34.39
C GLY A 943 23.29 -19.73 -35.73
N PHE A 944 23.64 -19.11 -36.85
CA PHE A 944 23.68 -19.68 -38.19
C PHE A 944 25.12 -19.69 -38.71
N PHE A 945 25.64 -20.88 -39.01
CA PHE A 945 27.00 -21.09 -39.52
C PHE A 945 26.94 -21.42 -41.00
N VAL A 946 27.53 -20.58 -41.86
CA VAL A 946 27.58 -20.81 -43.31
C VAL A 946 29.02 -21.09 -43.75
N SER A 947 29.25 -22.21 -44.42
CA SER A 947 30.56 -22.62 -44.90
C SER A 947 30.50 -23.20 -46.32
N TYR A 948 31.62 -23.22 -47.04
CA TYR A 948 31.75 -23.91 -48.31
C TYR A 948 32.74 -25.07 -48.20
N ALA A 949 32.31 -26.28 -48.51
CA ALA A 949 33.16 -27.47 -48.54
C ALA A 949 33.72 -27.69 -49.95
N ASN A 950 35.01 -27.41 -50.14
CA ASN A 950 35.69 -27.57 -51.44
C ASN A 950 35.65 -29.02 -51.96
N ALA A 951 35.81 -30.01 -51.07
CA ALA A 951 35.89 -31.42 -51.45
C ALA A 951 34.61 -31.94 -52.14
N ASN A 952 33.47 -31.30 -51.91
CA ASN A 952 32.14 -31.74 -52.34
C ASN A 952 31.41 -30.65 -53.15
N SER A 953 32.00 -29.46 -53.26
CA SER A 953 31.40 -28.25 -53.81
C SER A 953 30.01 -27.93 -53.22
N THR A 954 29.88 -27.92 -51.89
CA THR A 954 28.61 -27.63 -51.21
C THR A 954 28.72 -26.43 -50.28
N ILE A 955 27.64 -25.65 -50.19
CA ILE A 955 27.43 -24.67 -49.13
C ILE A 955 26.70 -25.40 -47.99
N ASN A 956 27.31 -25.45 -46.80
CA ASN A 956 26.73 -26.07 -45.62
C ASN A 956 26.32 -24.99 -44.62
N ILE A 957 25.07 -25.05 -44.18
CA ILE A 957 24.49 -24.11 -43.22
C ILE A 957 24.04 -24.90 -41.98
N LYS A 958 24.62 -24.60 -40.82
CA LYS A 958 24.13 -25.12 -39.54
C LYS A 958 23.28 -24.06 -38.84
N ASN A 959 22.09 -24.43 -38.41
CA ASN A 959 21.20 -23.56 -37.65
C ASN A 959 21.10 -24.06 -36.20
N ASN A 960 21.63 -23.27 -35.28
CA ASN A 960 21.57 -23.52 -33.84
C ASN A 960 20.53 -22.63 -33.14
N VAL A 961 19.64 -21.95 -33.90
CA VAL A 961 18.54 -21.14 -33.36
C VAL A 961 17.25 -21.98 -33.41
N ALA A 962 16.81 -22.46 -32.26
CA ALA A 962 15.73 -23.44 -32.16
C ALA A 962 14.36 -22.95 -32.69
N ASP A 963 14.10 -21.63 -32.70
CA ASP A 963 12.82 -21.02 -33.09
C ASP A 963 12.90 -20.20 -34.39
N SER A 964 13.94 -20.39 -35.21
CA SER A 964 14.12 -19.70 -36.50
C SER A 964 14.31 -20.69 -37.65
N THR A 965 13.58 -20.49 -38.75
CA THR A 965 13.60 -21.36 -39.95
C THR A 965 14.22 -20.61 -41.12
N VAL A 966 15.15 -21.23 -41.85
CA VAL A 966 15.70 -20.68 -43.10
C VAL A 966 14.76 -21.01 -44.24
N LYS A 967 14.17 -19.98 -44.83
CA LYS A 967 13.24 -20.13 -45.95
C LYS A 967 13.99 -20.20 -47.27
N ASP A 968 14.86 -19.23 -47.51
CA ASP A 968 15.63 -19.11 -48.75
C ASP A 968 17.11 -18.84 -48.49
N VAL A 969 17.94 -19.36 -49.38
CA VAL A 969 19.39 -19.11 -49.43
C VAL A 969 19.72 -18.58 -50.81
N THR A 970 20.41 -17.44 -50.88
CA THR A 970 20.77 -16.80 -52.14
C THR A 970 22.26 -16.52 -52.20
N LEU A 971 22.91 -16.86 -53.30
CA LEU A 971 24.33 -16.61 -53.54
C LEU A 971 24.51 -15.41 -54.48
N TYR A 972 25.39 -14.48 -54.10
CA TYR A 972 25.77 -13.31 -54.88
C TYR A 972 27.28 -13.29 -55.14
N ASN A 973 27.70 -12.70 -56.26
CA ASN A 973 29.11 -12.32 -56.44
C ASN A 973 29.44 -11.03 -55.68
N MET A 974 30.72 -10.63 -55.66
CA MET A 974 31.18 -9.42 -54.97
C MET A 974 30.69 -8.11 -55.60
N LEU A 975 30.14 -8.13 -56.82
CA LEU A 975 29.51 -6.98 -57.46
C LEU A 975 28.02 -6.87 -57.09
N GLY A 976 27.51 -7.76 -56.22
CA GLY A 976 26.10 -7.78 -55.80
C GLY A 976 25.16 -8.42 -56.82
N GLN A 977 25.67 -9.07 -57.87
CA GLN A 977 24.84 -9.78 -58.83
C GLN A 977 24.46 -11.15 -58.27
N MET A 978 23.17 -11.48 -58.33
CA MET A 978 22.65 -12.79 -57.91
C MET A 978 23.15 -13.87 -58.86
N ILE A 979 23.68 -14.95 -58.30
CA ILE A 979 24.16 -16.12 -59.03
C ILE A 979 23.10 -17.21 -59.04
N SER A 980 22.61 -17.56 -57.84
CA SER A 980 21.62 -18.63 -57.64
C SER A 980 20.83 -18.39 -56.36
N SER A 981 19.63 -18.98 -56.27
CA SER A 981 18.78 -18.96 -55.07
C SER A 981 18.10 -20.31 -54.89
N TRP A 982 17.88 -20.71 -53.63
CA TRP A 982 17.29 -21.99 -53.24
C TRP A 982 16.32 -21.80 -52.08
N THR A 983 15.12 -22.36 -52.21
CA THR A 983 14.17 -22.48 -51.08
C THR A 983 14.49 -23.77 -50.31
N VAL A 984 14.74 -23.62 -49.00
CA VAL A 984 15.26 -24.70 -48.13
C VAL A 984 14.40 -24.96 -46.89
N GLU A 985 13.21 -24.35 -46.81
CA GLU A 985 12.30 -24.46 -45.65
C GLU A 985 11.94 -25.91 -45.27
N THR A 986 11.91 -26.83 -46.25
CA THR A 986 11.57 -28.25 -46.04
C THR A 986 12.78 -29.15 -45.80
N GLN A 987 14.01 -28.61 -45.77
CA GLN A 987 15.22 -29.37 -45.44
C GLN A 987 15.37 -29.51 -43.92
N ASP A 988 16.27 -30.41 -43.48
CA ASP A 988 16.72 -30.44 -42.09
C ASP A 988 17.29 -29.07 -41.71
N GLN A 989 16.53 -28.33 -40.92
CA GLN A 989 16.86 -26.96 -40.58
C GLN A 989 18.15 -26.86 -39.77
N GLN A 990 18.50 -27.89 -39.00
CA GLN A 990 19.75 -27.88 -38.23
C GLN A 990 20.98 -28.04 -39.12
N ASN A 991 20.86 -28.72 -40.26
CA ASN A 991 21.97 -28.99 -41.18
C ASN A 991 21.50 -28.94 -42.66
N ILE A 992 21.49 -27.74 -43.22
CA ILE A 992 21.11 -27.49 -44.62
C ILE A 992 22.35 -27.62 -45.50
N VAL A 993 22.27 -28.40 -46.57
CA VAL A 993 23.41 -28.65 -47.48
C VAL A 993 22.98 -28.40 -48.92
N ILE A 994 23.66 -27.45 -49.57
CA ILE A 994 23.33 -26.99 -50.92
C ILE A 994 24.50 -27.28 -51.86
N PRO A 995 24.36 -28.19 -52.83
CA PRO A 995 25.38 -28.41 -53.84
C PRO A 995 25.43 -27.25 -54.84
N VAL A 996 26.63 -26.74 -55.12
CA VAL A 996 26.88 -25.69 -56.10
C VAL A 996 27.94 -26.17 -57.10
N LYS A 997 27.71 -26.00 -58.40
CA LYS A 997 28.64 -26.46 -59.46
C LYS A 997 28.99 -25.29 -60.38
N ASN A 998 30.20 -25.34 -60.94
CA ASN A 998 30.70 -24.40 -61.96
C ASN A 998 30.87 -22.95 -61.48
N LEU A 999 31.21 -22.75 -60.20
CA LEU A 999 31.56 -21.42 -59.68
C LEU A 999 33.07 -21.22 -59.82
N ALA A 1000 33.47 -20.04 -60.32
CA ALA A 1000 34.89 -19.67 -60.38
C ALA A 1000 35.45 -19.43 -58.97
N SER A 1001 36.74 -19.69 -58.78
CA SER A 1001 37.43 -19.39 -57.52
C SER A 1001 37.32 -17.89 -57.20
N GLY A 1002 36.84 -17.55 -56.01
CA GLY A 1002 36.56 -16.18 -55.63
C GLY A 1002 35.74 -16.06 -54.34
N THR A 1003 35.54 -14.82 -53.88
CA THR A 1003 34.67 -14.52 -52.74
C THR A 1003 33.23 -14.34 -53.22
N TYR A 1004 32.29 -14.86 -52.44
CA TYR A 1004 30.85 -14.77 -52.70
C TYR A 1004 30.11 -14.36 -51.42
N ILE A 1005 28.89 -13.85 -51.55
CA ILE A 1005 28.02 -13.51 -50.43
C ILE A 1005 26.83 -14.48 -50.44
N VAL A 1006 26.64 -15.22 -49.35
CA VAL A 1006 25.45 -16.04 -49.10
C VAL A 1006 24.50 -15.24 -48.22
N LYS A 1007 23.29 -14.99 -48.72
CA LYS A 1007 22.20 -14.34 -47.99
C LYS A 1007 21.15 -15.37 -47.60
N LEU A 1008 20.86 -15.48 -46.32
CA LEU A 1008 19.80 -16.31 -45.74
C LEU A 1008 18.58 -15.42 -45.47
N LYS A 1009 17.39 -15.88 -45.84
CA LYS A 1009 16.13 -15.29 -45.43
C LYS A 1009 15.47 -16.19 -44.40
N THR A 1010 15.28 -15.70 -43.19
CA THR A 1010 14.74 -16.48 -42.07
C THR A 1010 13.39 -15.95 -41.59
N THR A 1011 12.69 -16.69 -40.74
CA THR A 1011 11.46 -16.22 -40.06
C THR A 1011 11.70 -15.02 -39.14
N LYS A 1012 12.95 -14.74 -38.76
CA LYS A 1012 13.35 -13.65 -37.84
C LYS A 1012 14.13 -12.52 -38.52
N GLY A 1013 14.32 -12.56 -39.84
CA GLY A 1013 15.03 -11.54 -40.62
C GLY A 1013 16.06 -12.10 -41.61
N ASP A 1014 16.74 -11.21 -42.33
CA ASP A 1014 17.75 -11.55 -43.34
C ASP A 1014 19.17 -11.52 -42.75
N ILE A 1015 19.99 -12.52 -43.09
CA ILE A 1015 21.40 -12.63 -42.66
C ILE A 1015 22.28 -12.74 -43.91
N SER A 1016 23.44 -12.09 -43.96
CA SER A 1016 24.40 -12.26 -45.06
C SER A 1016 25.78 -12.65 -44.53
N LYS A 1017 26.41 -13.65 -45.16
CA LYS A 1017 27.75 -14.15 -44.81
C LYS A 1017 28.62 -14.24 -46.06
N LYS A 1018 29.88 -13.84 -45.96
CA LYS A 1018 30.86 -14.01 -47.05
C LYS A 1018 31.47 -15.40 -46.98
N ILE A 1019 31.58 -16.06 -48.12
CA ILE A 1019 32.29 -17.34 -48.28
C ILE A 1019 33.37 -17.22 -49.35
N ILE A 1020 34.39 -18.07 -49.30
CA ILE A 1020 35.43 -18.15 -50.31
C ILE A 1020 35.36 -19.53 -50.97
N ILE A 1021 35.17 -19.53 -52.29
CA ILE A 1021 35.23 -20.74 -53.12
C ILE A 1021 36.62 -20.77 -53.74
N LYS A 1022 37.34 -21.89 -53.60
CA LYS A 1022 38.70 -22.06 -54.12
C LYS A 1022 38.73 -22.94 -55.36
#